data_AF-A0A962GWN6-F1
#
_entry.id   AF-A0A962GWN6-F1
#
_cell.length_a   1.000
_cell.length_b   1.000
_cell.length_c   1.000
_cell.angle_alpha   90.00
_cell.angle_beta   90.00
_cell.angle_gamma   90.00
#
_symmetry.space_group_name_H-M   'P 1'
#
loop_
_entity.id
_entity.type
_entity.pdbx_description
1 polymer ?
#
loop_
_entity_poly.entity_id
_entity_poly.type
_entity_poly.pdbx_seq_one_letter_code
_entity_poly.pdbx_strand_id
1 'polypeptide(L)'
;MSGKRSARRKASTSAWVVLKFGGTSVSSPERWETIAGLLRQRQAEGLRPVIVHSALATVSNKLDELLHRALEADVTAEVAGIRELHLRLAAGLQVDGEKELGAYFRELEHLLAGIHLIREVSPRIQARVMGLGELMATRLGAAFLARQGLTVTWMDARELLLSSVRPGVNERSAYLAANCDFEPDPELQARFAAAAGIVLTQGFIARNARGDGVLLGRGGSDTSGAYFAAKLQAAALEIWTDVPGMFTANPKVVPGARLLRMLSYEEAQEIASTGGSVLHPRCINPCKRHGIPLKVLCTSQPELPGTLVTARAGSDGPRVKAILGRSRITLVSMETLGMWHEVGFLADAFRCFSDLGLSVDLVSTSESNVTVTLDPGANPIDVQTLADLQVRLEQLCRVRIIEGVEVVSLVGQKIRAALHEIGPALEVFDEYRIHLVSQSASDLNLSFVIEEGQAGRLIQQLHGTLVHSGPDDEVFGETWEELRSGGRKLRPHVEPWWVQRRAELVALGHQHQSAYVYDLASVRAAAARLKSLQSVQRVFFAMKANNSPDVLRVMDEQGLSFECVSPGEIRRVLELFPEIARDRILYTPNFAPRSDYEFGLAQGVWVTLDNLHPLRHWPELFRGREIFLRVDTGQGHGHHEHVRTAGTHSKFGIPVFELEEARALVAACGATVVGLHAHTGSGILTPQNWQDVGRELVAIAQDFPGLRFLDLGGGLGVPEKSGQHPLDMQAVDAGIAEIRAAQPQLEIWLEPGRYLVAEAGVLLATVTQVKGKGQMMYVGVSTGMNSLIRPALYGAFHEIVNLSRWGDDTDRVVTIVGPICETGDRLGADRLLPTCEEGDVLVIANAGAYGRVMSSSYNLRDPAVEVAI
;
A
#
# COMPACT_ATOMS: atom_id res chain seq x y z
N MET A 1 -21.40 33.29 38.41
CA MET A 1 -20.33 33.19 39.42
C MET A 1 -20.04 31.70 39.58
N SER A 2 -18.87 31.10 39.38
CA SER A 2 -17.46 31.48 39.26
C SER A 2 -16.84 30.41 38.33
N GLY A 3 -16.26 30.77 37.18
CA GLY A 3 -14.81 30.91 37.09
C GLY A 3 -14.09 29.70 36.46
N LYS A 4 -14.55 29.17 35.32
CA LYS A 4 -13.71 28.28 34.49
C LYS A 4 -12.79 29.15 33.63
N ARG A 5 -11.62 29.48 34.18
CA ARG A 5 -10.50 30.06 33.41
C ARG A 5 -10.13 29.08 32.30
N SER A 6 -10.41 29.49 31.06
CA SER A 6 -9.74 28.97 29.86
C SER A 6 -8.23 29.15 30.03
N ALA A 7 -7.54 28.07 30.40
CA ALA A 7 -6.11 28.01 30.37
C ALA A 7 -5.68 27.89 28.89
N ARG A 8 -5.55 29.03 28.20
CA ARG A 8 -4.66 29.15 27.04
C ARG A 8 -3.27 28.75 27.52
N ARG A 9 -2.89 27.50 27.23
CA ARG A 9 -1.56 26.94 27.51
C ARG A 9 -0.56 27.79 26.72
N LYS A 10 0.31 28.53 27.43
CA LYS A 10 1.39 29.35 26.82
C LYS A 10 2.23 28.45 25.91
N ALA A 11 2.54 28.91 24.70
CA ALA A 11 3.59 28.31 23.87
C ALA A 11 4.88 28.19 24.70
N SER A 12 5.58 27.06 24.58
CA SER A 12 6.84 26.82 25.32
C SER A 12 7.80 27.98 25.09
N THR A 13 8.22 28.64 26.17
CA THR A 13 9.20 29.75 26.15
C THR A 13 10.65 29.24 26.16
N SER A 14 10.85 27.93 25.97
CA SER A 14 12.17 27.31 25.98
C SER A 14 12.87 27.54 24.64
N ALA A 15 14.13 27.94 24.68
CA ALA A 15 14.95 28.09 23.47
C ALA A 15 15.51 26.73 22.98
N TRP A 16 15.33 25.63 23.73
CA TRP A 16 15.92 24.34 23.40
C TRP A 16 15.14 23.62 22.29
N VAL A 17 15.87 23.04 21.33
CA VAL A 17 15.32 22.09 20.35
C VAL A 17 16.19 20.84 20.34
N VAL A 18 15.57 19.67 20.47
CA VAL A 18 16.30 18.39 20.46
C VAL A 18 16.19 17.79 19.07
N LEU A 19 17.32 17.51 18.42
CA LEU A 19 17.40 16.87 17.12
C LEU A 19 17.98 15.47 17.31
N LYS A 20 17.16 14.45 17.08
CA LYS A 20 17.56 13.06 17.10
C LYS A 20 17.89 12.58 15.69
N PHE A 21 19.07 12.02 15.45
CA PHE A 21 19.45 11.41 14.17
C PHE A 21 19.60 9.89 14.30
N GLY A 22 19.00 9.15 13.35
CA GLY A 22 19.21 7.69 13.24
C GLY A 22 20.57 7.33 12.64
N GLY A 23 20.95 6.04 12.72
CA GLY A 23 22.27 5.58 12.26
C GLY A 23 22.54 5.87 10.77
N THR A 24 21.54 5.69 9.91
CA THR A 24 21.62 6.02 8.47
C THR A 24 21.89 7.52 8.24
N SER A 25 21.37 8.38 9.12
CA SER A 25 21.54 9.84 9.03
C SER A 25 22.93 10.32 9.46
N VAL A 26 23.73 9.49 10.12
CA VAL A 26 25.08 9.87 10.59
C VAL A 26 26.20 9.06 9.95
N SER A 27 25.89 8.26 8.92
CA SER A 27 26.84 7.31 8.32
C SER A 27 27.54 7.78 7.05
N SER A 28 27.26 8.99 6.56
CA SER A 28 27.95 9.52 5.38
C SER A 28 28.33 11.01 5.52
N PRO A 29 29.40 11.46 4.84
CA PRO A 29 29.82 12.86 4.88
C PRO A 29 28.73 13.84 4.42
N GLU A 30 27.99 13.51 3.37
CA GLU A 30 26.93 14.35 2.81
C GLU A 30 25.81 14.61 3.82
N ARG A 31 25.49 13.60 4.63
CA ARG A 31 24.52 13.73 5.72
C ARG A 31 25.02 14.64 6.82
N TRP A 32 26.30 14.54 7.17
CA TRP A 32 26.92 15.41 8.16
C TRP A 32 26.99 16.87 7.72
N GLU A 33 27.22 17.14 6.43
CA GLU A 33 27.08 18.49 5.87
C GLU A 33 25.65 19.02 6.00
N THR A 34 24.65 18.16 5.75
CA THR A 34 23.24 18.52 5.95
C THR A 34 22.96 18.84 7.42
N ILE A 35 23.46 18.01 8.36
CA ILE A 35 23.35 18.24 9.80
C ILE A 35 23.98 19.59 10.19
N ALA A 36 25.18 19.91 9.69
CA ALA A 36 25.82 21.20 9.95
C ALA A 36 24.98 22.38 9.44
N GLY A 37 24.35 22.25 8.25
CA GLY A 37 23.41 23.23 7.72
C GLY A 37 22.18 23.43 8.62
N LEU A 38 21.55 22.34 9.05
CA LEU A 38 20.39 22.36 9.94
C LEU A 38 20.70 23.05 11.26
N LEU A 39 21.88 22.79 11.85
CA LEU A 39 22.28 23.39 13.11
C LEU A 39 22.48 24.90 12.98
N ARG A 40 23.13 25.36 11.91
CA ARG A 40 23.28 26.80 11.61
C ARG A 40 21.91 27.46 11.45
N GLN A 41 20.99 26.81 10.76
CA GLN A 41 19.63 27.30 10.57
C GLN A 41 18.90 27.46 11.93
N ARG A 42 18.91 26.44 12.79
CA ARG A 42 18.25 26.51 14.10
C ARG A 42 18.87 27.57 15.02
N GLN A 43 20.20 27.75 14.98
CA GLN A 43 20.86 28.83 15.71
C GLN A 43 20.44 30.22 15.19
N ALA A 44 20.28 30.38 13.87
CA ALA A 44 19.80 31.63 13.27
C ALA A 44 18.33 31.93 13.64
N GLU A 45 17.52 30.90 13.86
CA GLU A 45 16.14 31.01 14.40
C GLU A 45 16.11 31.35 15.90
N GLY A 46 17.26 31.50 16.55
CA GLY A 46 17.38 31.80 17.98
C GLY A 46 17.22 30.59 18.90
N LEU A 47 17.22 29.38 18.33
CA LEU A 47 17.12 28.13 19.08
C LEU A 47 18.52 27.62 19.51
N ARG A 48 18.53 26.82 20.57
CA ARG A 48 19.70 26.11 21.09
C ARG A 48 19.59 24.62 20.77
N PRO A 49 20.31 24.12 19.75
CA PRO A 49 20.22 22.72 19.35
C PRO A 49 20.90 21.78 20.36
N VAL A 50 20.23 20.67 20.65
CA VAL A 50 20.79 19.50 21.32
C VAL A 50 20.72 18.33 20.34
N ILE A 51 21.87 17.77 19.99
CA ILE A 51 21.97 16.62 19.10
C ILE A 51 22.01 15.36 19.95
N VAL A 52 21.12 14.42 19.61
CA VAL A 52 21.13 13.05 20.11
C VAL A 52 21.26 12.16 18.87
N HIS A 53 22.20 11.23 18.80
CA HIS A 53 22.19 10.34 17.64
C HIS A 53 22.65 8.93 17.98
N SER A 54 22.23 8.01 17.11
CA SER A 54 22.57 6.59 17.17
C SER A 54 24.01 6.32 16.72
N ALA A 55 24.48 5.09 16.95
CA ALA A 55 25.66 4.52 16.31
C ALA A 55 25.50 4.54 14.77
N LEU A 56 26.61 4.40 14.05
CA LEU A 56 26.58 4.30 12.59
C LEU A 56 25.71 3.11 12.14
N ALA A 57 25.11 3.22 10.96
CA ALA A 57 24.24 2.21 10.40
C ALA A 57 24.93 0.83 10.42
N THR A 58 24.19 -0.20 10.81
CA THR A 58 24.65 -1.60 10.99
C THR A 58 25.61 -1.87 12.15
N VAL A 59 26.23 -0.86 12.78
CA VAL A 59 27.24 -1.09 13.83
C VAL A 59 26.65 -1.76 15.05
N SER A 60 25.49 -1.34 15.55
CA SER A 60 24.86 -1.97 16.72
C SER A 60 24.56 -3.45 16.49
N ASN A 61 24.07 -3.82 15.29
CA ASN A 61 23.81 -5.22 14.94
C ASN A 61 25.11 -6.02 14.88
N LYS A 62 26.16 -5.46 14.26
CA LYS A 62 27.48 -6.10 14.20
C LYS A 62 28.06 -6.30 15.60
N LEU A 63 27.92 -5.34 16.51
CA LEU A 63 28.37 -5.46 17.89
C LEU A 63 27.61 -6.58 18.64
N ASP A 64 26.30 -6.68 18.45
CA ASP A 64 25.48 -7.74 19.04
C ASP A 64 25.86 -9.13 18.51
N GLU A 65 26.05 -9.26 17.19
CA GLU A 65 26.55 -10.49 16.55
C GLU A 65 27.95 -10.88 17.06
N LEU A 66 28.84 -9.89 17.26
CA LEU A 66 30.20 -10.14 17.76
C LEU A 66 30.20 -10.63 19.20
N LEU A 67 29.30 -10.14 20.05
CA LEU A 67 29.17 -10.60 21.43
C LEU A 67 28.86 -12.11 21.48
N HIS A 68 28.00 -12.59 20.58
CA HIS A 68 27.68 -14.01 20.49
C HIS A 68 28.81 -14.83 19.86
N ARG A 69 29.43 -14.35 18.78
CA ARG A 69 30.52 -15.08 18.12
C ARG A 69 31.81 -15.13 18.95
N ALA A 70 32.09 -14.10 19.76
CA ALA A 70 33.25 -14.08 20.64
C ALA A 70 33.22 -15.22 21.68
N LEU A 71 32.04 -15.75 22.01
CA LEU A 71 31.91 -16.93 22.88
C LEU A 71 32.50 -18.19 22.26
N GLU A 72 32.63 -18.27 20.94
CA GLU A 72 33.03 -19.47 20.21
C GLU A 72 34.38 -19.30 19.51
N ALA A 73 34.65 -18.13 18.93
CA ALA A 73 35.83 -17.86 18.10
C ALA A 73 36.53 -16.55 18.46
N ASP A 74 37.78 -16.40 18.01
CA ASP A 74 38.46 -15.11 17.99
C ASP A 74 37.84 -14.24 16.89
N VAL A 75 37.37 -13.05 17.26
CA VAL A 75 36.64 -12.12 16.40
C VAL A 75 37.47 -10.90 15.98
N THR A 76 38.79 -10.97 16.14
CA THR A 76 39.71 -9.86 15.81
C THR A 76 39.56 -9.37 14.37
N ALA A 77 39.32 -10.27 13.41
CA ALA A 77 39.12 -9.93 12.00
C ALA A 77 37.83 -9.13 11.78
N GLU A 78 36.74 -9.49 12.44
CA GLU A 78 35.46 -8.79 12.33
C GLU A 78 35.44 -7.44 13.05
N VAL A 79 36.19 -7.31 14.15
CA VAL A 79 36.41 -6.02 14.82
C VAL A 79 37.13 -5.04 13.87
N ALA A 80 38.09 -5.53 13.07
CA ALA A 80 38.75 -4.72 12.06
C ALA A 80 37.76 -4.12 11.04
N GLY A 81 36.68 -4.84 10.71
CA GLY A 81 35.61 -4.32 9.86
C GLY A 81 34.82 -3.16 10.48
N ILE A 82 34.56 -3.19 11.79
CA ILE A 82 33.95 -2.05 12.51
C ILE A 82 34.90 -0.86 12.53
N ARG A 83 36.20 -1.10 12.78
CA ARG A 83 37.23 -0.07 12.76
C ARG A 83 37.32 0.58 11.38
N GLU A 84 37.40 -0.21 10.31
CA GLU A 84 37.46 0.27 8.94
C GLU A 84 36.26 1.16 8.58
N LEU A 85 35.04 0.76 8.96
CA LEU A 85 33.82 1.53 8.72
C LEU A 85 33.90 2.93 9.34
N HIS A 86 34.35 3.03 10.60
CA HIS A 86 34.49 4.31 11.28
C HIS A 86 35.62 5.17 10.71
N LEU A 87 36.77 4.57 10.40
CA LEU A 87 37.92 5.29 9.82
C LEU A 87 37.62 5.79 8.40
N ARG A 88 36.86 5.03 7.62
CA ARG A 88 36.40 5.45 6.28
C ARG A 88 35.51 6.69 6.38
N LEU A 89 34.57 6.70 7.32
CA LEU A 89 33.75 7.89 7.58
C LEU A 89 34.61 9.06 8.05
N ALA A 90 35.54 8.83 9.00
CA ALA A 90 36.44 9.86 9.51
C ALA A 90 37.28 10.50 8.38
N ALA A 91 37.80 9.69 7.45
CA ALA A 91 38.52 10.16 6.27
C ALA A 91 37.62 11.03 5.37
N GLY A 92 36.39 10.60 5.11
CA GLY A 92 35.40 11.38 4.34
C GLY A 92 35.02 12.70 5.01
N LEU A 93 34.95 12.71 6.35
CA LEU A 93 34.72 13.92 7.17
C LEU A 93 35.99 14.76 7.36
N GLN A 94 37.14 14.30 6.86
CA GLN A 94 38.46 14.94 7.02
C GLN A 94 38.83 15.19 8.49
N VAL A 95 38.52 14.23 9.36
CA VAL A 95 38.91 14.22 10.77
C VAL A 95 39.89 13.08 11.05
N ASP A 96 40.76 13.28 12.04
CA ASP A 96 41.72 12.24 12.45
C ASP A 96 41.00 11.16 13.29
N GLY A 97 40.51 10.13 12.59
CA GLY A 97 39.74 9.05 13.21
C GLY A 97 40.55 8.23 14.22
N GLU A 98 41.86 8.06 14.02
CA GLU A 98 42.71 7.30 14.95
C GLU A 98 42.90 8.07 16.26
N LYS A 99 43.14 9.37 16.16
CA LYS A 99 43.22 10.25 17.34
C LYS A 99 41.92 10.25 18.14
N GLU A 100 40.78 10.34 17.48
CA GLU A 100 39.49 10.44 18.17
C GLU A 100 38.97 9.09 18.69
N LEU A 101 39.23 7.99 17.98
CA LEU A 101 38.60 6.69 18.26
C LEU A 101 39.53 5.61 18.79
N GLY A 102 40.84 5.77 18.71
CA GLY A 102 41.80 4.71 19.04
C GLY A 102 41.64 4.12 20.44
N ALA A 103 41.22 4.92 21.43
CA ALA A 103 40.94 4.43 22.78
C ALA A 103 39.71 3.51 22.83
N TYR A 104 38.65 3.83 22.09
CA TYR A 104 37.42 3.02 22.04
C TYR A 104 37.63 1.72 21.28
N PHE A 105 38.45 1.71 20.21
CA PHE A 105 38.81 0.46 19.51
C PHE A 105 39.57 -0.49 20.42
N ARG A 106 40.57 0.01 21.16
CA ARG A 106 41.29 -0.81 22.15
C ARG A 106 40.38 -1.34 23.25
N GLU A 107 39.43 -0.52 23.72
CA GLU A 107 38.44 -0.99 24.70
C GLU A 107 37.55 -2.10 24.13
N LEU A 108 37.07 -1.95 22.90
CA LEU A 108 36.27 -2.97 22.22
C LEU A 108 37.04 -4.29 22.06
N GLU A 109 38.28 -4.22 21.58
CA GLU A 109 39.17 -5.37 21.43
C GLU A 109 39.41 -6.08 22.77
N HIS A 110 39.71 -5.32 23.83
CA HIS A 110 39.91 -5.90 25.16
C HIS A 110 38.64 -6.56 25.74
N LEU A 111 37.46 -5.96 25.54
CA LEU A 111 36.20 -6.53 26.02
C LEU A 111 35.87 -7.83 25.28
N LEU A 112 36.03 -7.87 23.96
CA LEU A 112 35.75 -9.07 23.15
C LEU A 112 36.78 -10.17 23.41
N ALA A 113 38.06 -9.84 23.58
CA ALA A 113 39.08 -10.79 24.01
C ALA A 113 38.76 -11.38 25.40
N GLY A 114 38.28 -10.55 26.33
CA GLY A 114 37.82 -10.99 27.65
C GLY A 114 36.64 -11.98 27.57
N ILE A 115 35.65 -11.69 26.72
CA ILE A 115 34.51 -12.60 26.47
C ILE A 115 35.00 -13.93 25.90
N HIS A 116 35.95 -13.91 24.97
CA HIS A 116 36.52 -15.12 24.39
C HIS A 116 37.30 -15.97 25.41
N LEU A 117 38.02 -15.33 26.32
CA LEU A 117 38.78 -16.02 27.36
C LEU A 117 37.87 -16.64 28.43
N ILE A 118 36.81 -15.93 28.83
CA ILE A 118 35.91 -16.34 29.91
C ILE A 118 34.76 -17.23 29.39
N ARG A 119 34.43 -17.14 28.10
CA ARG A 119 33.31 -17.84 27.44
C ARG A 119 31.94 -17.50 28.05
N GLU A 120 31.80 -16.26 28.51
CA GLU A 120 30.57 -15.75 29.11
C GLU A 120 30.33 -14.30 28.70
N VAL A 121 29.06 -13.93 28.47
CA VAL A 121 28.64 -12.55 28.25
C VAL A 121 27.51 -12.17 29.21
N SER A 122 27.82 -11.33 30.20
CA SER A 122 26.80 -10.80 31.10
C SER A 122 26.06 -9.61 30.47
N PRO A 123 24.79 -9.34 30.86
CA PRO A 123 24.04 -8.17 30.37
C PRO A 123 24.77 -6.83 30.56
N ARG A 124 25.58 -6.73 31.63
CA ARG A 124 26.43 -5.56 31.90
C ARG A 124 27.52 -5.38 30.84
N ILE A 125 28.21 -6.45 30.46
CA ILE A 125 29.25 -6.41 29.43
C ILE A 125 28.61 -6.14 28.06
N GLN A 126 27.48 -6.77 27.76
CA GLN A 126 26.72 -6.49 26.53
C GLN A 126 26.35 -5.00 26.45
N ALA A 127 25.82 -4.41 27.52
CA ALA A 127 25.51 -2.97 27.56
C ALA A 127 26.74 -2.09 27.31
N ARG A 128 27.90 -2.46 27.87
CA ARG A 128 29.16 -1.73 27.68
C ARG A 128 29.64 -1.80 26.23
N VAL A 129 29.68 -2.99 25.63
CA VAL A 129 30.12 -3.18 24.23
C VAL A 129 29.19 -2.43 23.27
N MET A 130 27.88 -2.59 23.43
CA MET A 130 26.89 -1.91 22.59
C MET A 130 26.99 -0.39 22.71
N GLY A 131 27.26 0.14 23.90
CA GLY A 131 27.43 1.57 24.12
C GLY A 131 28.65 2.19 23.42
N LEU A 132 29.68 1.41 23.09
CA LEU A 132 30.85 1.90 22.34
C LEU A 132 30.47 2.38 20.94
N GLY A 133 29.49 1.75 20.29
CA GLY A 133 29.03 2.20 18.97
C GLY A 133 28.49 3.63 18.98
N GLU A 134 27.73 3.98 20.02
CA GLU A 134 27.16 5.32 20.22
C GLU A 134 28.24 6.36 20.55
N LEU A 135 29.18 5.99 21.43
CA LEU A 135 30.31 6.84 21.84
C LEU A 135 31.23 7.15 20.66
N MET A 136 31.61 6.16 19.86
CA MET A 136 32.47 6.34 18.69
C MET A 136 31.81 7.23 17.63
N ALA A 137 30.54 6.97 17.31
CA ALA A 137 29.81 7.76 16.32
C ALA A 137 29.70 9.24 16.74
N THR A 138 29.30 9.49 17.99
CA THR A 138 29.14 10.87 18.50
C THR A 138 30.45 11.62 18.64
N ARG A 139 31.56 10.92 18.91
CA ARG A 139 32.88 11.51 18.95
C ARG A 139 33.32 12.02 17.57
N LEU A 140 33.13 11.22 16.51
CA LEU A 140 33.38 11.67 15.13
C LEU A 140 32.51 12.86 14.75
N GLY A 141 31.22 12.80 15.09
CA GLY A 141 30.29 13.89 14.83
C GLY A 141 30.72 15.21 15.45
N ALA A 142 31.13 15.18 16.73
CA ALA A 142 31.63 16.37 17.43
C ALA A 142 32.90 16.93 16.79
N ALA A 143 33.85 16.07 16.40
CA ALA A 143 35.08 16.47 15.73
C ALA A 143 34.81 17.14 14.38
N PHE A 144 33.89 16.58 13.58
CA PHE A 144 33.50 17.15 12.30
C PHE A 144 32.81 18.52 12.46
N LEU A 145 31.83 18.64 13.35
CA LEU A 145 31.12 19.90 13.56
C LEU A 145 32.06 21.01 14.08
N ALA A 146 33.00 20.67 14.97
CA ALA A 146 34.03 21.60 15.41
C ALA A 146 34.90 22.10 14.25
N ARG A 147 35.30 21.18 13.34
CA ARG A 147 36.03 21.52 12.10
C ARG A 147 35.22 22.44 11.18
N GLN A 148 33.90 22.28 11.13
CA GLN A 148 32.97 23.12 10.37
C GLN A 148 32.74 24.53 10.98
N GLY A 149 33.49 24.87 12.03
CA GLY A 149 33.43 26.17 12.71
C GLY A 149 32.29 26.30 13.73
N LEU A 150 31.59 25.21 14.06
CA LEU A 150 30.54 25.21 15.06
C LEU A 150 31.13 24.97 16.45
N THR A 151 30.71 25.77 17.43
CA THR A 151 31.04 25.49 18.84
C THR A 151 30.19 24.33 19.33
N VAL A 152 30.82 23.18 19.61
CA VAL A 152 30.14 21.96 20.06
C VAL A 152 30.71 21.49 21.39
N THR A 153 29.82 21.23 22.35
CA THR A 153 30.13 20.59 23.62
C THR A 153 29.64 19.14 23.58
N TRP A 154 30.58 18.19 23.49
CA TRP A 154 30.28 16.75 23.58
C TRP A 154 30.04 16.36 25.05
N MET A 155 28.94 15.68 25.33
CA MET A 155 28.59 15.21 26.68
C MET A 155 28.19 13.74 26.66
N ASP A 156 28.66 12.97 27.64
CA ASP A 156 28.33 11.55 27.77
C ASP A 156 26.92 11.35 28.35
N ALA A 157 26.01 10.72 27.61
CA ALA A 157 24.62 10.51 28.02
C ALA A 157 24.51 9.69 29.31
N ARG A 158 25.50 8.87 29.64
CA ARG A 158 25.57 8.11 30.91
C ARG A 158 25.74 9.03 32.12
N GLU A 159 26.22 10.25 31.93
CA GLU A 159 26.27 11.26 32.99
C GLU A 159 25.01 12.12 33.06
N LEU A 160 24.12 12.02 32.08
CA LEU A 160 22.93 12.87 31.93
C LEU A 160 21.62 12.13 32.18
N LEU A 161 21.59 10.82 31.90
CA LEU A 161 20.41 9.97 32.05
C LEU A 161 20.66 8.89 33.10
N LEU A 162 19.88 8.93 34.17
CA LEU A 162 19.86 7.93 35.23
C LEU A 162 18.67 6.99 35.04
N SER A 163 18.93 5.68 35.03
CA SER A 163 17.87 4.68 34.94
C SER A 163 17.11 4.51 36.26
N SER A 164 15.80 4.37 36.17
CA SER A 164 14.90 4.09 37.28
C SER A 164 14.88 2.59 37.59
N VAL A 165 14.91 2.23 38.87
CA VAL A 165 14.70 0.84 39.32
C VAL A 165 13.21 0.55 39.37
N ARG A 166 12.76 -0.54 38.72
CA ARG A 166 11.37 -1.00 38.76
C ARG A 166 11.26 -2.35 39.50
N PRO A 167 10.27 -2.54 40.39
CA PRO A 167 10.04 -3.83 41.04
C PRO A 167 9.75 -4.93 40.01
N GLY A 168 10.27 -6.14 40.22
CA GLY A 168 9.98 -7.31 39.39
C GLY A 168 10.70 -7.39 38.04
N VAL A 169 11.61 -6.46 37.72
CA VAL A 169 12.40 -6.51 36.49
C VAL A 169 13.64 -7.39 36.69
N ASN A 170 13.85 -8.35 35.79
CA ASN A 170 15.04 -9.21 35.82
C ASN A 170 16.32 -8.42 35.47
N GLU A 171 17.49 -8.98 35.80
CA GLU A 171 18.77 -8.30 35.60
C GLU A 171 19.03 -7.95 34.12
N ARG A 172 18.70 -8.85 33.19
CA ARG A 172 18.88 -8.64 31.76
C ARG A 172 18.12 -7.40 31.27
N SER A 173 16.84 -7.29 31.59
CA SER A 173 16.01 -6.14 31.25
C SER A 173 16.47 -4.86 31.96
N ALA A 174 16.98 -4.96 33.19
CA ALA A 174 17.53 -3.81 33.91
C ALA A 174 18.77 -3.20 33.23
N TYR A 175 19.57 -4.00 32.52
CA TYR A 175 20.74 -3.51 31.77
C TYR A 175 20.46 -3.23 30.30
N LEU A 176 19.60 -4.01 29.63
CA LEU A 176 19.45 -3.96 28.17
C LEU A 176 18.19 -3.22 27.71
N ALA A 177 17.22 -2.99 28.60
CA ALA A 177 15.95 -2.34 28.31
C ALA A 177 15.52 -1.39 29.44
N ALA A 178 16.49 -0.63 29.96
CA ALA A 178 16.29 0.31 31.06
C ALA A 178 15.30 1.43 30.68
N ASN A 179 14.71 2.02 31.72
CA ASN A 179 13.90 3.24 31.61
C ASN A 179 14.54 4.33 32.45
N CYS A 180 14.41 5.58 32.03
CA CYS A 180 14.85 6.74 32.79
C CYS A 180 13.62 7.55 33.21
N ASP A 181 13.79 8.32 34.27
CA ASP A 181 12.86 9.41 34.55
C ASP A 181 13.00 10.51 33.48
N PHE A 182 11.91 11.19 33.19
CA PHE A 182 11.82 12.23 32.17
C PHE A 182 11.10 13.49 32.67
N GLU A 183 10.87 13.61 33.98
CA GLU A 183 10.41 14.87 34.57
C GLU A 183 11.41 16.01 34.30
N PRO A 184 10.95 17.27 34.23
CA PRO A 184 11.79 18.44 34.05
C PRO A 184 12.95 18.47 35.07
N ASP A 185 14.15 18.75 34.59
CA ASP A 185 15.38 18.59 35.37
C ASP A 185 16.16 19.92 35.42
N PRO A 186 15.97 20.75 36.46
CA PRO A 186 16.60 22.07 36.56
C PRO A 186 18.13 22.02 36.59
N GLU A 187 18.72 20.97 37.17
CA GLU A 187 20.18 20.79 37.23
C GLU A 187 20.73 20.50 35.84
N LEU A 188 20.10 19.59 35.10
CA LEU A 188 20.46 19.31 33.71
C LEU A 188 20.29 20.55 32.82
N GLN A 189 19.20 21.31 33.01
CA GLN A 189 18.96 22.57 32.29
C GLN A 189 20.08 23.59 32.56
N ALA A 190 20.52 23.73 33.82
CA ALA A 190 21.63 24.62 34.17
C ALA A 190 22.95 24.15 33.55
N ARG A 191 23.24 22.84 33.59
CA ARG A 191 24.43 22.24 32.96
C ARG A 191 24.46 22.48 31.45
N PHE A 192 23.32 22.31 30.78
CA PHE A 192 23.20 22.59 29.34
C PHE A 192 23.28 24.09 29.05
N ALA A 193 22.68 24.93 29.90
CA ALA A 193 22.74 26.38 29.75
C ALA A 193 24.17 26.92 29.83
N ALA A 194 25.00 26.35 30.71
CA ALA A 194 26.42 26.68 30.87
C ALA A 194 27.31 26.14 29.74
N ALA A 195 26.85 25.16 28.96
CA ALA A 195 27.57 24.64 27.82
C ALA A 195 27.62 25.67 26.68
N ALA A 196 28.79 25.84 26.08
CA ALA A 196 28.97 26.71 24.94
C ALA A 196 28.45 26.05 23.66
N GLY A 197 27.67 26.80 22.88
CA GLY A 197 27.19 26.38 21.56
C GLY A 197 26.19 25.21 21.59
N ILE A 198 26.43 24.23 20.73
CA ILE A 198 25.57 23.06 20.51
C ILE A 198 25.98 21.94 21.47
N VAL A 199 25.01 21.29 22.12
CA VAL A 199 25.28 20.09 22.92
C VAL A 199 25.12 18.86 22.04
N LEU A 200 26.12 17.97 22.02
CA LEU A 200 26.06 16.70 21.30
C LEU A 200 26.22 15.55 22.28
N THR A 201 25.25 14.64 22.30
CA THR A 201 25.24 13.48 23.19
C THR A 201 24.72 12.22 22.49
N GLN A 202 24.84 11.07 23.16
CA GLN A 202 24.47 9.76 22.63
C GLN A 202 22.98 9.46 22.80
N GLY A 203 22.41 8.72 21.85
CA GLY A 203 21.16 8.01 22.07
C GLY A 203 21.41 6.64 22.70
N PHE A 204 20.33 5.92 23.03
CA PHE A 204 20.33 4.49 23.40
C PHE A 204 20.99 4.12 24.73
N ILE A 205 21.96 4.90 25.23
CA ILE A 205 22.70 4.62 26.47
C ILE A 205 22.28 5.53 27.63
N ALA A 206 22.40 5.00 28.85
CA ALA A 206 22.19 5.70 30.11
C ALA A 206 23.06 5.05 31.21
N ARG A 207 22.94 5.50 32.46
CA ARG A 207 23.63 4.91 33.62
C ARG A 207 22.66 4.47 34.70
N ASN A 208 22.96 3.41 35.41
CA ASN A 208 22.19 2.99 36.58
C ASN A 208 22.71 3.63 37.90
N ALA A 209 22.00 3.41 39.00
CA ALA A 209 22.40 3.91 40.33
C ALA A 209 23.74 3.34 40.85
N ARG A 210 24.23 2.23 40.29
CA ARG A 210 25.54 1.62 40.61
C ARG A 210 26.70 2.26 39.83
N GLY A 211 26.40 3.14 38.87
CA GLY A 211 27.40 3.76 38.00
C GLY A 211 27.67 2.98 36.71
N ASP A 212 26.97 1.87 36.45
CA ASP A 212 27.17 1.07 35.23
C ASP A 212 26.39 1.64 34.05
N GLY A 213 26.96 1.49 32.85
CA GLY A 213 26.25 1.75 31.60
C GLY A 213 25.10 0.76 31.38
N VAL A 214 23.95 1.28 30.95
CA VAL A 214 22.76 0.52 30.57
C VAL A 214 22.24 1.00 29.22
N LEU A 215 21.48 0.14 28.54
CA LEU A 215 20.82 0.42 27.27
C LEU A 215 19.33 0.66 27.52
N LEU A 216 18.72 1.51 26.69
CA LEU A 216 17.29 1.80 26.73
C LEU A 216 16.44 0.81 25.92
N GLY A 217 17.05 -0.20 25.29
CA GLY A 217 16.37 -1.19 24.46
C GLY A 217 16.01 -0.68 23.06
N ARG A 218 15.12 -1.41 22.35
CA ARG A 218 14.69 -1.04 20.99
C ARG A 218 14.12 0.39 20.95
N GLY A 219 14.46 1.13 19.90
CA GLY A 219 14.12 2.55 19.77
C GLY A 219 14.73 3.45 20.84
N GLY A 220 15.80 2.99 21.50
CA GLY A 220 16.38 3.70 22.63
C GLY A 220 16.92 5.08 22.26
N SER A 221 17.42 5.30 21.04
CA SER A 221 17.86 6.64 20.62
C SER A 221 16.70 7.63 20.46
N ASP A 222 15.56 7.21 19.91
CA ASP A 222 14.35 8.06 19.86
C ASP A 222 13.87 8.38 21.29
N THR A 223 13.90 7.37 22.15
CA THR A 223 13.52 7.48 23.56
C THR A 223 14.46 8.42 24.32
N SER A 224 15.78 8.37 24.08
CA SER A 224 16.75 9.33 24.62
C SER A 224 16.42 10.76 24.19
N GLY A 225 16.13 10.97 22.91
CA GLY A 225 15.73 12.28 22.39
C GLY A 225 14.50 12.83 23.10
N ALA A 226 13.49 11.99 23.32
CA ALA A 226 12.28 12.35 24.07
C ALA A 226 12.55 12.63 25.56
N TYR A 227 13.42 11.86 26.22
CA TYR A 227 13.81 12.13 27.59
C TYR A 227 14.54 13.47 27.73
N PHE A 228 15.50 13.76 26.85
CA PHE A 228 16.17 15.06 26.84
C PHE A 228 15.20 16.20 26.55
N ALA A 229 14.30 16.03 25.58
CA ALA A 229 13.30 17.04 25.27
C ALA A 229 12.40 17.34 26.48
N ALA A 230 11.92 16.30 27.17
CA ALA A 230 11.10 16.44 28.36
C ALA A 230 11.87 17.09 29.53
N LYS A 231 13.08 16.60 29.83
CA LYS A 231 13.92 17.16 30.90
C LYS A 231 14.28 18.63 30.68
N LEU A 232 14.54 19.03 29.43
CA LEU A 232 14.87 20.41 29.04
C LEU A 232 13.63 21.29 28.80
N GLN A 233 12.43 20.71 28.86
CA GLN A 233 11.19 21.37 28.44
C GLN A 233 11.33 22.01 27.05
N ALA A 234 11.91 21.27 26.11
CA ALA A 234 12.26 21.75 24.78
C ALA A 234 11.03 22.29 24.02
N ALA A 235 11.27 23.23 23.12
CA ALA A 235 10.25 23.75 22.21
C ALA A 235 9.73 22.69 21.24
N ALA A 236 10.60 21.77 20.82
CA ALA A 236 10.25 20.63 19.96
C ALA A 236 11.29 19.52 20.06
N LEU A 237 10.86 18.30 19.71
CA LEU A 237 11.71 17.17 19.38
C LEU A 237 11.63 16.92 17.86
N GLU A 238 12.75 16.95 17.17
CA GLU A 238 12.86 16.58 15.75
C GLU A 238 13.54 15.21 15.64
N ILE A 239 12.90 14.26 14.98
CA ILE A 239 13.42 12.93 14.69
C ILE A 239 13.73 12.87 13.21
N TRP A 240 15.02 12.85 12.91
CA TRP A 240 15.60 12.85 11.58
C TRP A 240 15.96 11.42 11.17
N THR A 241 15.33 10.98 10.09
CA THR A 241 15.39 9.62 9.56
C THR A 241 15.64 9.63 8.03
N ASP A 242 15.61 8.47 7.40
CA ASP A 242 15.79 8.29 5.95
C ASP A 242 14.48 8.38 5.16
N VAL A 243 13.33 8.40 5.83
CA VAL A 243 12.00 8.62 5.24
C VAL A 243 11.47 10.04 5.50
N PRO A 244 10.73 10.67 4.57
CA PRO A 244 10.11 12.00 4.70
C PRO A 244 9.23 12.20 5.92
N GLY A 245 8.60 11.13 6.40
CA GLY A 245 7.67 11.17 7.54
C GLY A 245 6.94 9.85 7.67
N MET A 246 5.80 9.88 8.35
CA MET A 246 4.86 8.77 8.46
C MET A 246 3.89 8.80 7.27
N PHE A 247 3.48 7.64 6.77
CA PHE A 247 2.61 7.53 5.60
C PHE A 247 1.30 6.81 5.94
N THR A 248 0.27 7.05 5.14
CA THR A 248 -1.05 6.42 5.26
C THR A 248 -1.03 4.91 5.03
N ALA A 249 0.02 4.38 4.41
CA ALA A 249 0.28 2.94 4.25
C ALA A 249 1.79 2.75 3.99
N ASN A 250 2.29 1.52 4.03
CA ASN A 250 3.66 1.24 3.63
C ASN A 250 3.85 1.59 2.14
N PRO A 251 4.70 2.56 1.76
CA PRO A 251 4.80 2.99 0.37
C PRO A 251 5.40 1.94 -0.58
N LYS A 252 6.03 0.89 -0.05
CA LYS A 252 6.48 -0.26 -0.85
C LYS A 252 5.32 -1.16 -1.28
N VAL A 253 4.23 -1.16 -0.52
CA VAL A 253 3.02 -1.96 -0.78
C VAL A 253 1.98 -1.13 -1.52
N VAL A 254 1.83 0.15 -1.15
CA VAL A 254 0.88 1.08 -1.76
C VAL A 254 1.65 2.29 -2.30
N PRO A 255 1.95 2.35 -3.60
CA PRO A 255 2.67 3.50 -4.17
C PRO A 255 1.93 4.83 -3.99
N GLY A 256 0.60 4.81 -4.01
CA GLY A 256 -0.27 5.96 -3.71
C GLY A 256 -0.35 6.34 -2.22
N ALA A 257 0.46 5.76 -1.35
CA ALA A 257 0.50 6.13 0.07
C ALA A 257 0.88 7.61 0.24
N ARG A 258 0.11 8.34 1.04
CA ARG A 258 0.27 9.78 1.26
C ARG A 258 1.06 10.07 2.52
N LEU A 259 1.82 11.16 2.51
CA LEU A 259 2.48 11.68 3.70
C LEU A 259 1.42 12.12 4.73
N LEU A 260 1.54 11.67 5.97
CA LEU A 260 0.74 12.16 7.08
C LEU A 260 1.40 13.43 7.59
N ARG A 261 0.85 14.60 7.25
CA ARG A 261 1.39 15.90 7.67
C ARG A 261 1.16 16.17 9.15
N MET A 262 0.02 15.73 9.68
CA MET A 262 -0.36 15.97 11.08
C MET A 262 -1.01 14.75 11.74
N LEU A 263 -0.60 14.45 12.97
CA LEU A 263 -1.16 13.38 13.80
C LEU A 263 -1.30 13.83 15.26
N SER A 264 -2.28 13.25 15.96
CA SER A 264 -2.30 13.33 17.42
C SER A 264 -1.25 12.39 18.04
N TYR A 265 -0.87 12.60 19.29
CA TYR A 265 0.03 11.69 20.01
C TYR A 265 -0.55 10.27 20.08
N GLU A 266 -1.86 10.14 20.31
CA GLU A 266 -2.53 8.86 20.39
C GLU A 266 -2.52 8.13 19.04
N GLU A 267 -2.80 8.84 17.94
CA GLU A 267 -2.77 8.26 16.60
C GLU A 267 -1.36 7.82 16.20
N ALA A 268 -0.37 8.68 16.44
CA ALA A 268 1.03 8.34 16.17
C ALA A 268 1.48 7.15 17.01
N GLN A 269 1.00 7.03 18.26
CA GLN A 269 1.31 5.90 19.13
C GLN A 269 0.71 4.60 18.61
N GLU A 270 -0.56 4.61 18.20
CA GLU A 270 -1.20 3.44 17.58
C GLU A 270 -0.49 3.03 16.29
N ILE A 271 -0.20 3.98 15.39
CA ILE A 271 0.53 3.69 14.15
C ILE A 271 1.91 3.07 14.45
N ALA A 272 2.65 3.63 15.41
CA ALA A 272 3.96 3.15 15.81
C ALA A 272 3.93 1.75 16.44
N SER A 273 2.89 1.42 17.23
CA SER A 273 2.75 0.10 17.85
C SER A 273 2.28 -0.99 16.88
N THR A 274 1.49 -0.62 15.86
CA THR A 274 0.80 -1.58 14.98
C THR A 274 1.58 -1.91 13.70
N GLY A 275 2.79 -1.37 13.52
CA GLY A 275 3.68 -1.71 12.40
C GLY A 275 4.37 -0.52 11.71
N GLY A 276 4.11 0.71 12.14
CA GLY A 276 4.80 1.91 11.67
C GLY A 276 6.23 1.99 12.22
N SER A 277 7.22 1.51 11.47
CA SER A 277 8.62 1.42 11.90
C SER A 277 9.40 2.75 11.94
N VAL A 278 8.76 3.85 11.57
CA VAL A 278 9.42 5.17 11.46
C VAL A 278 9.73 5.80 12.83
N LEU A 279 8.91 5.50 13.83
CA LEU A 279 8.98 6.09 15.16
C LEU A 279 8.78 5.01 16.22
N HIS A 280 9.64 4.95 17.24
CA HIS A 280 9.40 4.02 18.33
C HIS A 280 8.35 4.56 19.33
N PRO A 281 7.30 3.79 19.71
CA PRO A 281 6.18 4.30 20.51
C PRO A 281 6.59 4.85 21.88
N ARG A 282 7.66 4.34 22.49
CA ARG A 282 8.18 4.80 23.79
C ARG A 282 8.60 6.27 23.82
N CYS A 283 8.98 6.87 22.68
CA CYS A 283 9.40 8.27 22.65
C CYS A 283 8.23 9.27 22.65
N ILE A 284 7.00 8.79 22.39
CA ILE A 284 5.81 9.64 22.30
C ILE A 284 5.35 10.09 23.68
N ASN A 285 5.34 9.19 24.66
CA ASN A 285 4.78 9.48 25.99
C ASN A 285 5.47 10.65 26.73
N PRO A 286 6.82 10.76 26.77
CA PRO A 286 7.47 11.92 27.37
C PRO A 286 7.05 13.23 26.69
N CYS A 287 6.98 13.25 25.35
CA CYS A 287 6.55 14.42 24.59
C CYS A 287 5.08 14.77 24.87
N LYS A 288 4.19 13.77 24.85
CA LYS A 288 2.76 13.90 25.14
C LYS A 288 2.51 14.50 26.53
N ARG A 289 3.18 13.98 27.56
CA ARG A 289 2.98 14.40 28.96
C ARG A 289 3.31 15.87 29.17
N HIS A 290 4.36 16.36 28.50
CA HIS A 290 4.79 17.75 28.62
C HIS A 290 4.26 18.66 27.49
N GLY A 291 3.55 18.10 26.50
CA GLY A 291 2.99 18.86 25.37
C GLY A 291 4.07 19.38 24.42
N ILE A 292 5.14 18.60 24.22
CA ILE A 292 6.26 18.93 23.32
C ILE A 292 5.92 18.42 21.92
N PRO A 293 5.84 19.28 20.89
CA PRO A 293 5.65 18.86 19.51
C PRO A 293 6.78 17.93 19.05
N LEU A 294 6.42 16.83 18.39
CA LEU A 294 7.36 15.88 17.79
C LEU A 294 7.27 15.98 16.27
N LYS A 295 8.39 16.16 15.59
CA LYS A 295 8.47 16.20 14.13
C LYS A 295 9.26 15.00 13.62
N VAL A 296 8.75 14.32 12.60
CA VAL A 296 9.47 13.27 11.87
C VAL A 296 9.88 13.85 10.51
N LEU A 297 11.18 13.87 10.24
CA LEU A 297 11.80 14.59 9.11
C LEU A 297 12.82 13.71 8.40
N CYS A 298 13.14 14.04 7.14
CA CYS A 298 14.12 13.29 6.34
C CYS A 298 15.45 14.05 6.22
N THR A 299 16.54 13.39 6.61
CA THR A 299 17.89 13.98 6.52
C THR A 299 18.34 14.19 5.08
N SER A 300 17.72 13.56 4.07
CA SER A 300 18.13 13.71 2.64
C SER A 300 17.37 14.80 1.93
N GLN A 301 16.21 15.15 2.48
CA GLN A 301 15.25 16.06 1.91
C GLN A 301 14.77 16.99 3.05
N PRO A 302 15.68 17.76 3.67
CA PRO A 302 15.38 18.58 4.84
C PRO A 302 14.34 19.69 4.56
N GLU A 303 14.07 19.99 3.29
CA GLU A 303 13.06 20.94 2.83
C GLU A 303 11.63 20.42 2.95
N LEU A 304 11.42 19.10 3.04
CA LEU A 304 10.09 18.53 3.16
C LEU A 304 9.49 18.81 4.55
N PRO A 305 8.17 19.07 4.64
CA PRO A 305 7.52 19.43 5.91
C PRO A 305 7.50 18.27 6.91
N GLY A 306 7.51 17.03 6.41
CA GLY A 306 7.43 15.79 7.18
C GLY A 306 6.12 15.62 7.95
N THR A 307 6.19 14.91 9.08
CA THR A 307 5.03 14.63 9.94
C THR A 307 5.13 15.36 11.26
N LEU A 308 4.11 16.14 11.61
CA LEU A 308 3.99 16.83 12.90
C LEU A 308 3.03 16.08 13.83
N VAL A 309 3.52 15.67 14.99
CA VAL A 309 2.76 14.99 16.04
C VAL A 309 2.53 15.93 17.22
N THR A 310 1.26 16.20 17.55
CA THR A 310 0.86 17.11 18.65
C THR A 310 -0.35 16.60 19.42
N ALA A 311 -0.92 17.40 20.32
CA ALA A 311 -2.19 17.06 20.97
C ALA A 311 -3.41 17.25 20.04
N ARG A 312 -3.23 17.88 18.88
CA ARG A 312 -4.29 18.10 17.88
C ARG A 312 -4.19 17.06 16.78
N ALA A 313 -5.33 16.57 16.34
CA ALA A 313 -5.46 15.58 15.27
C ALA A 313 -5.58 16.19 13.86
N GLY A 314 -5.57 17.51 13.72
CA GLY A 314 -5.78 18.22 12.44
C GLY A 314 -7.24 18.25 11.95
N SER A 315 -7.99 17.18 12.18
CA SER A 315 -9.43 17.08 11.87
C SER A 315 -10.21 16.53 13.07
N ASP A 316 -11.45 16.99 13.31
CA ASP A 316 -12.31 16.48 14.39
C ASP A 316 -13.30 15.37 13.94
N GLY A 317 -13.34 15.05 12.64
CA GLY A 317 -14.26 14.07 12.03
C GLY A 317 -13.77 12.61 12.12
N PRO A 318 -14.68 11.62 11.99
CA PRO A 318 -14.31 10.22 11.81
C PRO A 318 -13.47 10.06 10.55
N ARG A 319 -12.28 9.46 10.66
CA ARG A 319 -11.39 9.31 9.51
C ARG A 319 -10.36 8.21 9.73
N VAL A 320 -10.20 7.34 8.74
CA VAL A 320 -9.06 6.42 8.66
C VAL A 320 -7.85 7.20 8.16
N LYS A 321 -6.75 7.18 8.93
CA LYS A 321 -5.52 7.92 8.60
C LYS A 321 -4.41 7.00 8.11
N ALA A 322 -4.33 5.79 8.63
CA ALA A 322 -3.31 4.82 8.23
C ALA A 322 -3.87 3.41 8.13
N ILE A 323 -3.31 2.63 7.22
CA ILE A 323 -3.60 1.22 7.01
C ILE A 323 -2.28 0.46 7.02
N LEU A 324 -2.13 -0.44 8.00
CA LEU A 324 -0.87 -1.08 8.34
C LEU A 324 -1.01 -2.59 8.22
N GLY A 325 0.05 -3.24 7.72
CA GLY A 325 0.15 -4.70 7.64
C GLY A 325 1.31 -5.20 8.48
N ARG A 326 1.10 -6.30 9.21
CA ARG A 326 2.16 -7.11 9.84
C ARG A 326 2.02 -8.55 9.40
N SER A 327 3.14 -9.19 9.11
CA SER A 327 3.20 -10.59 8.69
C SER A 327 3.93 -11.45 9.72
N ARG A 328 3.84 -12.77 9.56
CA ARG A 328 4.46 -13.78 10.45
C ARG A 328 3.93 -13.70 11.88
N ILE A 329 2.65 -13.42 12.04
CA ILE A 329 1.98 -13.44 13.34
C ILE A 329 1.54 -14.87 13.64
N THR A 330 1.61 -15.27 14.91
CA THR A 330 1.07 -16.55 15.38
C THR A 330 -0.26 -16.28 16.07
N LEU A 331 -1.30 -17.00 15.69
CA LEU A 331 -2.62 -16.93 16.32
C LEU A 331 -2.86 -18.16 17.18
N VAL A 332 -3.33 -17.95 18.41
CA VAL A 332 -3.68 -18.99 19.37
C VAL A 332 -5.16 -18.87 19.69
N SER A 333 -5.94 -19.90 19.35
CA SER A 333 -7.36 -20.02 19.69
C SER A 333 -7.51 -20.99 20.87
N MET A 334 -8.23 -20.56 21.90
CA MET A 334 -8.46 -21.28 23.15
C MET A 334 -9.97 -21.47 23.32
N GLU A 335 -10.45 -22.68 23.07
CA GLU A 335 -11.87 -23.03 23.11
C GLU A 335 -12.22 -23.82 24.38
N THR A 336 -13.22 -23.35 25.13
CA THR A 336 -13.75 -24.05 26.30
C THR A 336 -15.24 -23.79 26.48
N LEU A 337 -15.98 -24.84 26.85
CA LEU A 337 -17.40 -24.75 27.20
C LEU A 337 -17.62 -24.10 28.58
N GLY A 338 -16.56 -24.02 29.42
CA GLY A 338 -16.62 -23.60 30.82
C GLY A 338 -16.37 -22.11 31.09
N MET A 339 -16.10 -21.28 30.07
CA MET A 339 -15.85 -19.85 30.27
C MET A 339 -17.03 -19.09 30.88
N TRP A 340 -18.25 -19.59 30.63
CA TRP A 340 -19.47 -19.07 31.23
C TRP A 340 -19.59 -19.58 32.68
N HIS A 341 -19.28 -18.70 33.65
CA HIS A 341 -19.32 -18.90 35.11
C HIS A 341 -18.06 -19.41 35.82
N GLU A 342 -16.97 -19.77 35.13
CA GLU A 342 -15.68 -20.02 35.79
C GLU A 342 -14.90 -18.71 36.04
N VAL A 343 -14.74 -18.36 37.32
CA VAL A 343 -13.90 -17.23 37.73
C VAL A 343 -12.44 -17.63 37.58
N GLY A 344 -11.68 -16.89 36.75
CA GLY A 344 -10.22 -17.00 36.70
C GLY A 344 -9.64 -17.58 35.40
N PHE A 345 -10.46 -18.12 34.49
CA PHE A 345 -9.97 -18.73 33.25
C PHE A 345 -9.01 -17.83 32.45
N LEU A 346 -9.38 -16.56 32.21
CA LEU A 346 -8.51 -15.62 31.51
C LEU A 346 -7.21 -15.36 32.28
N ALA A 347 -7.27 -15.24 33.62
CA ALA A 347 -6.08 -15.03 34.42
C ALA A 347 -5.12 -16.23 34.35
N ASP A 348 -5.67 -17.44 34.33
CA ASP A 348 -4.90 -18.69 34.24
C ASP A 348 -4.29 -18.85 32.85
N ALA A 349 -5.07 -18.59 31.80
CA ALA A 349 -4.60 -18.60 30.43
C ALA A 349 -3.48 -17.56 30.19
N PHE A 350 -3.69 -16.29 30.57
CA PHE A 350 -2.68 -15.24 30.42
C PHE A 350 -1.42 -15.49 31.26
N ARG A 351 -1.54 -16.21 32.38
CA ARG A 351 -0.38 -16.63 33.18
C ARG A 351 0.50 -17.65 32.45
N CYS A 352 -0.07 -18.55 31.66
CA CYS A 352 0.72 -19.44 30.80
C CYS A 352 1.62 -18.67 29.82
N PHE A 353 1.11 -17.58 29.23
CA PHE A 353 1.91 -16.70 28.38
C PHE A 353 2.99 -15.96 29.17
N SER A 354 2.65 -15.39 30.33
CA SER A 354 3.62 -14.63 31.13
C SER A 354 4.75 -15.49 31.70
N ASP A 355 4.46 -16.73 32.10
CA ASP A 355 5.45 -17.67 32.63
C ASP A 355 6.51 -18.06 31.58
N LEU A 356 6.11 -18.05 30.31
CA LEU A 356 6.99 -18.27 29.15
C LEU A 356 7.57 -16.97 28.58
N GLY A 357 7.27 -15.82 29.20
CA GLY A 357 7.73 -14.51 28.72
C GLY A 357 7.13 -14.09 27.37
N LEU A 358 5.98 -14.64 26.97
CA LEU A 358 5.31 -14.32 25.71
C LEU A 358 4.44 -13.07 25.88
N SER A 359 4.56 -12.13 24.94
CA SER A 359 3.74 -10.93 24.90
C SER A 359 2.55 -11.13 23.96
N VAL A 360 1.34 -10.96 24.48
CA VAL A 360 0.12 -10.97 23.69
C VAL A 360 -0.13 -9.58 23.08
N ASP A 361 -0.56 -9.55 21.83
CA ASP A 361 -0.74 -8.35 21.01
C ASP A 361 -2.22 -8.00 20.79
N LEU A 362 -2.97 -8.84 20.09
CA LEU A 362 -4.42 -8.71 19.93
C LEU A 362 -5.16 -9.78 20.75
N VAL A 363 -6.34 -9.40 21.24
CA VAL A 363 -7.25 -10.30 21.96
C VAL A 363 -8.65 -10.11 21.38
N SER A 364 -9.34 -11.22 21.16
CA SER A 364 -10.77 -11.26 20.81
C SER A 364 -11.43 -12.42 21.55
N THR A 365 -12.64 -12.19 22.06
CA THR A 365 -13.36 -13.13 22.92
C THR A 365 -14.78 -13.35 22.43
N SER A 366 -15.23 -14.61 22.43
CA SER A 366 -16.64 -14.99 22.36
C SER A 366 -17.07 -15.64 23.68
N GLU A 367 -18.31 -16.16 23.73
CA GLU A 367 -18.83 -16.85 24.93
C GLU A 367 -18.02 -18.10 25.31
N SER A 368 -17.39 -18.77 24.34
CA SER A 368 -16.68 -20.05 24.52
C SER A 368 -15.28 -20.10 23.91
N ASN A 369 -14.80 -19.01 23.31
CA ASN A 369 -13.50 -18.98 22.64
C ASN A 369 -12.75 -17.68 22.96
N VAL A 370 -11.44 -17.80 23.18
CA VAL A 370 -10.51 -16.67 23.30
C VAL A 370 -9.45 -16.85 22.24
N THR A 371 -9.35 -15.88 21.34
CA THR A 371 -8.33 -15.87 20.30
C THR A 371 -7.35 -14.74 20.58
N VAL A 372 -6.06 -15.06 20.57
CA VAL A 372 -4.98 -14.10 20.79
C VAL A 372 -3.92 -14.17 19.70
N THR A 373 -3.21 -13.07 19.47
CA THR A 373 -2.04 -13.05 18.59
C THR A 373 -0.75 -12.85 19.37
N LEU A 374 0.32 -13.47 18.86
CA LEU A 374 1.69 -13.33 19.33
C LEU A 374 2.53 -12.70 18.22
N ASP A 375 3.28 -11.64 18.56
CA ASP A 375 4.17 -10.95 17.63
C ASP A 375 5.63 -11.38 17.86
N PRO A 376 6.25 -12.16 16.95
CA PRO A 376 7.64 -12.59 17.09
C PRO A 376 8.66 -11.45 16.98
N GLY A 377 8.25 -10.26 16.53
CA GLY A 377 9.10 -9.06 16.55
C GLY A 377 9.39 -8.53 17.96
N ALA A 378 8.49 -8.81 18.92
CA ALA A 378 8.67 -8.44 20.32
C ALA A 378 9.68 -9.38 21.00
N ASN A 379 9.47 -10.69 20.87
CA ASN A 379 10.33 -11.76 21.38
C ASN A 379 10.49 -12.85 20.30
N PRO A 380 11.71 -13.34 20.00
CA PRO A 380 11.87 -14.49 19.13
C PRO A 380 11.16 -15.69 19.77
N ILE A 381 10.12 -16.18 19.11
CA ILE A 381 9.38 -17.36 19.52
C ILE A 381 10.03 -18.56 18.84
N ASP A 382 10.61 -19.46 19.63
CA ASP A 382 11.10 -20.73 19.10
C ASP A 382 10.01 -21.81 19.13
N VAL A 383 10.23 -22.87 18.34
CA VAL A 383 9.28 -23.98 18.20
C VAL A 383 9.02 -24.66 19.55
N GLN A 384 10.03 -24.73 20.42
CA GLN A 384 9.93 -25.35 21.73
C GLN A 384 9.01 -24.56 22.67
N THR A 385 9.12 -23.23 22.69
CA THR A 385 8.29 -22.35 23.51
C THR A 385 6.82 -22.42 23.10
N LEU A 386 6.52 -22.55 21.80
CA LEU A 386 5.15 -22.78 21.31
C LEU A 386 4.60 -24.13 21.74
N ALA A 387 5.41 -25.20 21.65
CA ALA A 387 5.02 -26.52 22.13
C ALA A 387 4.75 -26.52 23.64
N ASP A 388 5.61 -25.87 24.43
CA ASP A 388 5.43 -25.74 25.87
C ASP A 388 4.19 -24.90 26.23
N LEU A 389 3.90 -23.85 25.46
CA LEU A 389 2.68 -23.05 25.59
C LEU A 389 1.45 -23.91 25.32
N GLN A 390 1.45 -24.69 24.23
CA GLN A 390 0.35 -25.57 23.86
C GLN A 390 0.05 -26.56 24.99
N VAL A 391 1.07 -27.26 25.50
CA VAL A 391 0.92 -28.23 26.59
C VAL A 391 0.32 -27.59 27.85
N ARG A 392 0.74 -26.36 28.20
CA ARG A 392 0.20 -25.64 29.37
C ARG A 392 -1.24 -25.22 29.18
N LEU A 393 -1.58 -24.69 28.00
CA LEU A 393 -2.95 -24.24 27.70
C LEU A 393 -3.92 -25.42 27.52
N GLU A 394 -3.46 -26.57 27.02
CA GLU A 394 -4.24 -27.80 26.86
C GLU A 394 -4.71 -28.40 28.20
N GLN A 395 -4.08 -28.02 29.31
CA GLN A 395 -4.55 -28.37 30.66
C GLN A 395 -5.83 -27.62 31.05
N LEU A 396 -6.12 -26.49 30.38
CA LEU A 396 -7.21 -25.58 30.71
C LEU A 396 -8.32 -25.58 29.65
N CYS A 397 -7.98 -25.78 28.37
CA CYS A 397 -8.90 -25.64 27.25
C CYS A 397 -8.42 -26.42 26.01
N ARG A 398 -9.23 -26.46 24.96
CA ARG A 398 -8.79 -26.96 23.67
C ARG A 398 -8.02 -25.86 22.94
N VAL A 399 -6.81 -26.16 22.48
CA VAL A 399 -5.91 -25.16 21.87
C VAL A 399 -5.76 -25.44 20.38
N ARG A 400 -5.76 -24.37 19.58
CA ARG A 400 -5.36 -24.40 18.17
C ARG A 400 -4.38 -23.28 17.90
N ILE A 401 -3.17 -23.63 17.46
CA ILE A 401 -2.14 -22.68 17.04
C ILE A 401 -2.14 -22.62 15.51
N ILE A 402 -2.17 -21.41 14.96
CA ILE A 402 -2.10 -21.13 13.53
C ILE A 402 -0.91 -20.19 13.31
N GLU A 403 0.12 -20.67 12.64
CA GLU A 403 1.29 -19.90 12.25
C GLU A 403 1.10 -19.25 10.88
N GLY A 404 1.87 -18.21 10.58
CA GLY A 404 1.86 -17.57 9.26
C GLY A 404 0.60 -16.74 8.97
N VAL A 405 -0.03 -16.12 9.98
CA VAL A 405 -1.13 -15.19 9.72
C VAL A 405 -0.62 -13.75 9.56
N GLU A 406 -1.42 -12.91 8.93
CA GLU A 406 -1.15 -11.48 8.77
C GLU A 406 -2.21 -10.64 9.48
N VAL A 407 -1.79 -9.51 10.04
CA VAL A 407 -2.66 -8.52 10.68
C VAL A 407 -2.75 -7.30 9.79
N VAL A 408 -3.96 -6.91 9.40
CA VAL A 408 -4.25 -5.64 8.74
C VAL A 408 -5.00 -4.73 9.71
N SER A 409 -4.48 -3.53 9.97
CA SER A 409 -5.05 -2.59 10.93
C SER A 409 -5.36 -1.24 10.32
N LEU A 410 -6.57 -0.77 10.59
CA LEU A 410 -7.07 0.56 10.25
C LEU A 410 -6.87 1.46 11.47
N VAL A 411 -5.99 2.45 11.35
CA VAL A 411 -5.71 3.42 12.41
C VAL A 411 -6.23 4.79 11.99
N GLY A 412 -6.93 5.47 12.90
CA GLY A 412 -7.52 6.76 12.63
C GLY A 412 -8.26 7.30 13.84
N GLN A 413 -9.24 8.18 13.61
CA GLN A 413 -10.01 8.81 14.68
C GLN A 413 -11.48 8.43 14.54
N LYS A 414 -12.12 8.08 15.67
CA LYS A 414 -13.55 7.71 15.75
C LYS A 414 -13.91 6.60 14.75
N ILE A 415 -13.10 5.55 14.70
CA ILE A 415 -13.23 4.47 13.71
C ILE A 415 -14.63 3.83 13.72
N ARG A 416 -15.27 3.70 14.89
CA ARG A 416 -16.66 3.20 15.01
C ARG A 416 -17.64 4.01 14.18
N ALA A 417 -17.49 5.33 14.13
CA ALA A 417 -18.36 6.19 13.35
C ALA A 417 -18.06 6.06 11.84
N ALA A 418 -16.82 5.76 11.47
CA ALA A 418 -16.40 5.52 10.08
C ALA A 418 -16.68 4.09 9.58
N LEU A 419 -17.26 3.18 10.41
CA LEU A 419 -17.53 1.79 10.01
C LEU A 419 -18.40 1.68 8.74
N HIS A 420 -19.34 2.62 8.54
CA HIS A 420 -20.19 2.64 7.35
C HIS A 420 -19.41 2.95 6.05
N GLU A 421 -18.32 3.68 6.14
CA GLU A 421 -17.40 3.97 5.01
C GLU A 421 -16.51 2.75 4.71
N ILE A 422 -16.24 1.93 5.74
CA ILE A 422 -15.50 0.68 5.62
C ILE A 422 -16.39 -0.42 4.98
N GLY A 423 -17.72 -0.32 5.08
CA GLY A 423 -18.69 -1.31 4.59
C GLY A 423 -18.41 -1.88 3.19
N PRO A 424 -18.31 -1.05 2.13
CA PRO A 424 -17.96 -1.52 0.78
C PRO A 424 -16.57 -2.17 0.71
N ALA A 425 -15.65 -1.69 1.53
CA ALA A 425 -14.30 -2.23 1.64
C ALA A 425 -14.29 -3.59 2.40
N LEU A 426 -15.34 -3.90 3.17
CA LEU A 426 -15.52 -5.21 3.82
C LEU A 426 -16.01 -6.28 2.84
N GLU A 427 -16.59 -5.93 1.69
CA GLU A 427 -16.98 -6.91 0.64
C GLU A 427 -15.75 -7.67 0.13
N VAL A 428 -14.57 -7.05 0.20
CA VAL A 428 -13.29 -7.70 -0.07
C VAL A 428 -13.08 -8.94 0.81
N PHE A 429 -13.65 -8.99 2.01
CA PHE A 429 -13.55 -10.14 2.92
C PHE A 429 -14.43 -11.33 2.53
N ASP A 430 -15.29 -11.23 1.53
CA ASP A 430 -16.07 -12.39 1.04
C ASP A 430 -15.15 -13.47 0.43
N GLU A 431 -14.01 -13.06 -0.13
CA GLU A 431 -12.95 -13.96 -0.64
C GLU A 431 -12.03 -14.52 0.47
N TYR A 432 -12.15 -14.06 1.73
CA TYR A 432 -11.11 -14.25 2.75
C TYR A 432 -11.61 -14.78 4.09
N ARG A 433 -10.90 -15.78 4.62
CA ARG A 433 -11.14 -16.26 5.99
C ARG A 433 -10.54 -15.29 7.01
N ILE A 434 -11.38 -14.50 7.68
CA ILE A 434 -10.97 -13.71 8.84
C ILE A 434 -10.93 -14.62 10.08
N HIS A 435 -9.75 -14.72 10.70
CA HIS A 435 -9.56 -15.51 11.93
C HIS A 435 -9.92 -14.72 13.20
N LEU A 436 -9.67 -13.42 13.19
CA LEU A 436 -9.90 -12.55 14.33
C LEU A 436 -10.20 -11.13 13.85
N VAL A 437 -11.19 -10.49 14.50
CA VAL A 437 -11.41 -9.05 14.45
C VAL A 437 -11.22 -8.52 15.86
N SER A 438 -10.44 -7.46 16.02
CA SER A 438 -10.27 -6.77 17.29
C SER A 438 -10.37 -5.27 17.08
N GLN A 439 -11.13 -4.62 17.95
CA GLN A 439 -11.33 -3.18 17.89
C GLN A 439 -10.87 -2.55 19.20
N SER A 440 -10.05 -1.50 19.12
CA SER A 440 -9.53 -0.86 20.31
C SER A 440 -10.63 -0.14 21.08
N ALA A 441 -10.53 -0.16 22.42
CA ALA A 441 -11.42 0.63 23.28
C ALA A 441 -11.23 2.14 23.10
N SER A 442 -10.06 2.56 22.58
CA SER A 442 -9.70 3.95 22.29
C SER A 442 -10.41 4.51 21.05
N ASP A 443 -11.11 3.68 20.28
CA ASP A 443 -11.78 4.06 19.02
C ASP A 443 -10.82 4.63 17.95
N LEU A 444 -9.55 4.21 18.03
CA LEU A 444 -8.47 4.62 17.14
C LEU A 444 -8.03 3.52 16.18
N ASN A 445 -8.34 2.26 16.48
CA ASN A 445 -7.80 1.12 15.75
C ASN A 445 -8.85 0.03 15.56
N LEU A 446 -8.92 -0.54 14.36
CA LEU A 446 -9.65 -1.75 14.01
C LEU A 446 -8.74 -2.70 13.24
N SER A 447 -8.50 -3.88 13.78
CA SER A 447 -7.57 -4.88 13.25
C SER A 447 -8.29 -6.15 12.80
N PHE A 448 -7.82 -6.71 11.69
CA PHE A 448 -8.26 -7.96 11.08
C PHE A 448 -7.07 -8.92 10.98
N VAL A 449 -7.28 -10.18 11.34
CA VAL A 449 -6.29 -11.25 11.16
C VAL A 449 -6.74 -12.16 10.04
N ILE A 450 -5.90 -12.31 9.04
CA ILE A 450 -6.15 -13.02 7.78
C ILE A 450 -5.01 -14.01 7.47
N GLU A 451 -5.21 -14.88 6.51
CA GLU A 451 -4.20 -15.84 6.04
C GLU A 451 -3.00 -15.16 5.34
N GLU A 452 -1.85 -15.84 5.28
CA GLU A 452 -0.63 -15.30 4.67
C GLU A 452 -0.79 -14.93 3.20
N GLY A 453 -0.15 -13.83 2.79
CA GLY A 453 -0.07 -13.40 1.40
C GLY A 453 -1.25 -12.54 0.93
N GLN A 454 -2.25 -12.30 1.80
CA GLN A 454 -3.45 -11.55 1.45
C GLN A 454 -3.42 -10.09 1.92
N ALA A 455 -2.56 -9.73 2.89
CA ALA A 455 -2.54 -8.39 3.46
C ALA A 455 -2.22 -7.29 2.44
N GLY A 456 -1.29 -7.53 1.51
CA GLY A 456 -0.87 -6.52 0.53
C GLY A 456 -2.03 -6.01 -0.34
N ARG A 457 -2.85 -6.93 -0.87
CA ARG A 457 -4.00 -6.62 -1.70
C ARG A 457 -5.10 -5.92 -0.90
N LEU A 458 -5.42 -6.44 0.28
CA LEU A 458 -6.42 -5.85 1.17
C LEU A 458 -6.01 -4.41 1.54
N ILE A 459 -4.74 -4.18 1.91
CA ILE A 459 -4.24 -2.84 2.23
C ILE A 459 -4.38 -1.90 1.03
N GLN A 460 -4.06 -2.33 -0.20
CA GLN A 460 -4.23 -1.52 -1.40
C GLN A 460 -5.70 -1.14 -1.66
N GLN A 461 -6.62 -2.09 -1.55
CA GLN A 461 -8.05 -1.87 -1.78
C GLN A 461 -8.67 -0.98 -0.70
N LEU A 462 -8.40 -1.28 0.58
CA LEU A 462 -8.84 -0.45 1.70
C LEU A 462 -8.26 0.97 1.59
N HIS A 463 -7.00 1.11 1.21
CA HIS A 463 -6.36 2.43 1.05
C HIS A 463 -7.01 3.23 -0.07
N GLY A 464 -7.23 2.62 -1.24
CA GLY A 464 -7.87 3.27 -2.38
C GLY A 464 -9.33 3.67 -2.16
N THR A 465 -9.97 3.14 -1.11
CA THR A 465 -11.37 3.41 -0.74
C THR A 465 -11.49 4.36 0.46
N LEU A 466 -10.57 4.29 1.42
CA LEU A 466 -10.68 5.00 2.70
C LEU A 466 -9.75 6.20 2.81
N VAL A 467 -8.67 6.25 2.01
CA VAL A 467 -7.66 7.31 2.08
C VAL A 467 -7.76 8.22 0.87
N HIS A 468 -8.55 9.27 1.02
CA HIS A 468 -8.74 10.33 0.03
C HIS A 468 -8.35 11.69 0.61
N SER A 469 -7.61 12.50 -0.15
CA SER A 469 -7.29 13.89 0.19
C SER A 469 -8.26 14.85 -0.51
N GLY A 470 -8.79 15.83 0.21
CA GLY A 470 -9.44 16.99 -0.40
C GLY A 470 -8.43 18.09 -0.76
N PRO A 471 -8.83 19.13 -1.51
CA PRO A 471 -8.07 20.39 -1.56
C PRO A 471 -7.93 20.94 -0.13
N ASP A 472 -6.74 21.43 0.22
CA ASP A 472 -6.41 21.99 1.55
C ASP A 472 -6.45 21.03 2.76
N ASP A 473 -6.20 19.74 2.54
CA ASP A 473 -6.09 18.76 3.61
C ASP A 473 -4.88 19.01 4.53
N GLU A 474 -5.13 19.35 5.80
CA GLU A 474 -4.09 19.54 6.81
C GLU A 474 -3.45 18.22 7.29
N VAL A 475 -4.12 17.08 7.06
CA VAL A 475 -3.70 15.75 7.53
C VAL A 475 -2.94 15.00 6.44
N PHE A 476 -3.44 15.00 5.20
CA PHE A 476 -2.84 14.27 4.09
C PHE A 476 -2.05 15.18 3.14
N GLY A 477 -0.81 14.80 2.89
CA GLY A 477 0.08 15.44 1.93
C GLY A 477 0.21 14.69 0.62
N GLU A 478 1.34 14.96 -0.02
CA GLU A 478 1.79 14.36 -1.27
C GLU A 478 1.90 12.83 -1.16
N THR A 479 1.65 12.15 -2.27
CA THR A 479 1.91 10.71 -2.38
C THR A 479 3.41 10.43 -2.38
N TRP A 480 3.78 9.20 -2.03
CA TRP A 480 5.17 8.75 -2.09
C TRP A 480 5.76 8.85 -3.50
N GLU A 481 4.95 8.61 -4.54
CA GLU A 481 5.35 8.79 -5.94
C GLU A 481 5.64 10.26 -6.28
N GLU A 482 4.79 11.18 -5.82
CA GLU A 482 4.99 12.64 -5.99
C GLU A 482 6.28 13.11 -5.30
N LEU A 483 6.57 12.61 -4.11
CA LEU A 483 7.80 12.94 -3.37
C LEU A 483 9.06 12.37 -4.04
N ARG A 484 9.00 11.13 -4.56
CA ARG A 484 10.14 10.47 -5.23
C ARG A 484 10.45 11.05 -6.61
N SER A 485 9.44 11.55 -7.32
CA SER A 485 9.63 12.22 -8.60
C SER A 485 10.26 13.62 -8.45
N GLY A 486 10.56 14.07 -7.23
CA GLY A 486 11.30 15.30 -6.95
C GLY A 486 10.51 16.56 -7.26
N GLY A 487 9.17 16.52 -7.11
CA GLY A 487 8.33 17.64 -7.47
C GLY A 487 8.39 18.01 -8.96
N ARG A 488 8.91 17.12 -9.82
CA ARG A 488 8.55 17.16 -11.25
C ARG A 488 7.06 16.93 -11.26
N LYS A 489 6.30 18.02 -11.32
CA LYS A 489 4.94 18.01 -11.88
C LYS A 489 5.01 17.05 -13.06
N LEU A 490 4.31 15.94 -12.94
CA LEU A 490 4.07 15.05 -14.06
C LEU A 490 3.76 15.95 -15.25
N ARG A 491 4.41 15.66 -16.38
CA ARG A 491 4.29 16.38 -17.65
C ARG A 491 2.83 16.83 -17.85
N PRO A 492 2.59 18.03 -18.38
CA PRO A 492 1.30 18.71 -18.29
C PRO A 492 0.18 17.73 -18.60
N HIS A 493 -0.82 17.66 -17.70
CA HIS A 493 -2.12 17.07 -18.00
C HIS A 493 -2.48 17.54 -19.41
N VAL A 494 -2.42 16.63 -20.38
CA VAL A 494 -3.06 16.91 -21.65
C VAL A 494 -4.52 17.02 -21.27
N GLU A 495 -5.10 18.21 -21.41
CA GLU A 495 -6.51 18.41 -21.13
C GLU A 495 -7.29 17.33 -21.89
N PRO A 496 -8.19 16.58 -21.23
CA PRO A 496 -8.95 15.54 -21.88
C PRO A 496 -9.66 16.07 -23.12
N TRP A 497 -9.84 15.22 -24.14
CA TRP A 497 -10.47 15.63 -25.40
C TRP A 497 -11.85 16.29 -25.19
N TRP A 498 -12.59 15.86 -24.17
CA TRP A 498 -13.90 16.40 -23.83
C TRP A 498 -13.86 17.81 -23.22
N VAL A 499 -12.72 18.22 -22.63
CA VAL A 499 -12.49 19.64 -22.27
C VAL A 499 -12.27 20.46 -23.53
N GLN A 500 -11.45 19.95 -24.45
CA GLN A 500 -11.14 20.63 -25.72
C GLN A 500 -12.39 20.80 -26.59
N ARG A 501 -13.34 19.86 -26.52
CA ARG A 501 -14.64 19.90 -27.22
C ARG A 501 -15.80 20.34 -26.33
N ARG A 502 -15.53 21.06 -25.23
CA ARG A 502 -16.53 21.49 -24.24
C ARG A 502 -17.79 22.09 -24.85
N ALA A 503 -17.64 23.07 -25.75
CA ALA A 503 -18.77 23.79 -26.33
C ALA A 503 -19.73 22.87 -27.11
N GLU A 504 -19.16 21.93 -27.86
CA GLU A 504 -19.91 20.93 -28.63
C GLU A 504 -20.62 19.93 -27.71
N LEU A 505 -19.94 19.43 -26.69
CA LEU A 505 -20.52 18.49 -25.73
C LEU A 505 -21.62 19.11 -24.87
N VAL A 506 -21.48 20.37 -24.46
CA VAL A 506 -22.54 21.09 -23.74
C VAL A 506 -23.77 21.26 -24.63
N ALA A 507 -23.59 21.60 -25.91
CA ALA A 507 -24.69 21.69 -26.87
C ALA A 507 -25.41 20.35 -27.07
N LEU A 508 -24.67 19.24 -27.20
CA LEU A 508 -25.23 17.89 -27.26
C LEU A 508 -25.98 17.51 -25.99
N GLY A 509 -25.45 17.88 -24.81
CA GLY A 509 -26.11 17.68 -23.53
C GLY A 509 -27.47 18.37 -23.46
N HIS A 510 -27.55 19.63 -23.88
CA HIS A 510 -28.82 20.36 -23.95
C HIS A 510 -29.79 19.78 -24.98
N GLN A 511 -29.29 19.35 -26.14
CA GLN A 511 -30.12 18.78 -27.21
C GLN A 511 -30.75 17.45 -26.82
N HIS A 512 -29.99 16.55 -26.19
CA HIS A 512 -30.41 15.18 -25.93
C HIS A 512 -30.78 14.89 -24.48
N GLN A 513 -30.50 15.81 -23.55
CA GLN A 513 -30.57 15.64 -22.10
C GLN A 513 -29.57 14.60 -21.54
N SER A 514 -29.40 13.46 -22.20
CA SER A 514 -28.35 12.48 -21.94
C SER A 514 -27.87 11.83 -23.25
N ALA A 515 -26.56 11.66 -23.39
CA ALA A 515 -25.96 11.05 -24.58
C ALA A 515 -24.62 10.39 -24.26
N TYR A 516 -24.40 9.18 -24.76
CA TYR A 516 -23.07 8.63 -24.94
C TYR A 516 -22.41 9.32 -26.14
N VAL A 517 -21.26 9.94 -25.93
CA VAL A 517 -20.50 10.59 -26.99
C VAL A 517 -19.15 9.91 -27.14
N TYR A 518 -18.84 9.44 -28.34
CA TYR A 518 -17.57 8.78 -28.67
C TYR A 518 -16.73 9.66 -29.59
N ASP A 519 -15.52 10.02 -29.16
CA ASP A 519 -14.54 10.73 -29.97
C ASP A 519 -13.75 9.73 -30.83
N LEU A 520 -14.04 9.69 -32.13
CA LEU A 520 -13.46 8.70 -33.04
C LEU A 520 -11.95 8.92 -33.24
N ALA A 521 -11.46 10.15 -33.06
CA ALA A 521 -10.03 10.45 -33.10
C ALA A 521 -9.28 9.76 -31.95
N SER A 522 -9.84 9.78 -30.74
CA SER A 522 -9.30 9.07 -29.57
C SER A 522 -9.30 7.55 -29.77
N VAL A 523 -10.34 6.99 -30.39
CA VAL A 523 -10.39 5.56 -30.77
C VAL A 523 -9.26 5.21 -31.74
N ARG A 524 -9.06 6.01 -32.81
CA ARG A 524 -7.96 5.83 -33.77
C ARG A 524 -6.60 5.91 -33.09
N ALA A 525 -6.41 6.86 -32.18
CA ALA A 525 -5.16 7.02 -31.44
C ALA A 525 -4.87 5.80 -30.55
N ALA A 526 -5.87 5.23 -29.88
CA ALA A 526 -5.71 4.02 -29.08
C ALA A 526 -5.36 2.80 -29.96
N ALA A 527 -6.03 2.64 -31.10
CA ALA A 527 -5.71 1.58 -32.06
C ALA A 527 -4.30 1.71 -32.63
N ALA A 528 -3.86 2.93 -32.98
CA ALA A 528 -2.52 3.20 -33.46
C ALA A 528 -1.44 2.84 -32.41
N ARG A 529 -1.69 3.13 -31.11
CA ARG A 529 -0.80 2.72 -30.01
C ARG A 529 -0.65 1.21 -29.93
N LEU A 530 -1.74 0.46 -30.02
CA LEU A 530 -1.68 -1.01 -30.01
C LEU A 530 -0.96 -1.57 -31.23
N LYS A 531 -1.21 -1.02 -32.41
CA LYS A 531 -0.51 -1.43 -33.64
C LYS A 531 0.97 -1.06 -33.65
N SER A 532 1.41 -0.18 -32.74
CA SER A 532 2.84 0.16 -32.62
C SER A 532 3.65 -0.93 -31.90
N LEU A 533 3.00 -1.87 -31.22
CA LEU A 533 3.64 -3.03 -30.59
C LEU A 533 4.23 -3.93 -31.69
N GLN A 534 5.56 -4.04 -31.73
CA GLN A 534 6.24 -4.79 -32.78
C GLN A 534 6.18 -6.30 -32.55
N SER A 535 5.88 -6.73 -31.33
CA SER A 535 5.89 -8.13 -30.92
C SER A 535 4.53 -8.80 -31.02
N VAL A 536 3.48 -8.04 -31.33
CA VAL A 536 2.10 -8.51 -31.47
C VAL A 536 1.70 -8.53 -32.94
N GLN A 537 1.29 -9.70 -33.44
CA GLN A 537 0.98 -9.88 -34.87
C GLN A 537 -0.47 -9.53 -35.20
N ARG A 538 -1.40 -9.76 -34.26
CA ARG A 538 -2.81 -9.51 -34.48
C ARG A 538 -3.47 -8.98 -33.21
N VAL A 539 -4.36 -8.01 -33.39
CA VAL A 539 -5.15 -7.42 -32.32
C VAL A 539 -6.61 -7.63 -32.65
N PHE A 540 -7.36 -8.24 -31.74
CA PHE A 540 -8.79 -8.43 -31.82
C PHE A 540 -9.48 -7.42 -30.88
N PHE A 541 -10.36 -6.61 -31.43
CA PHE A 541 -11.22 -5.76 -30.62
C PHE A 541 -12.33 -6.62 -30.01
N ALA A 542 -12.30 -6.80 -28.69
CA ALA A 542 -13.36 -7.47 -27.95
C ALA A 542 -14.64 -6.63 -27.96
N MET A 543 -15.54 -6.92 -28.89
CA MET A 543 -16.68 -6.05 -29.24
C MET A 543 -17.69 -5.90 -28.11
N LYS A 544 -17.75 -6.86 -27.17
CA LYS A 544 -18.50 -6.74 -25.91
C LYS A 544 -18.19 -5.46 -25.11
N ALA A 545 -17.06 -4.80 -25.36
CA ALA A 545 -16.73 -3.50 -24.79
C ALA A 545 -17.56 -2.35 -25.37
N ASN A 546 -17.77 -2.33 -26.69
CA ASN A 546 -18.56 -1.33 -27.41
C ASN A 546 -18.94 -1.84 -28.81
N ASN A 547 -20.24 -1.89 -29.13
CA ASN A 547 -20.76 -2.42 -30.39
C ASN A 547 -21.36 -1.33 -31.32
N SER A 548 -21.00 -0.06 -31.09
CA SER A 548 -21.43 1.07 -31.93
C SER A 548 -20.90 0.90 -33.37
N PRO A 549 -21.74 1.04 -34.41
CA PRO A 549 -21.32 0.96 -35.81
C PRO A 549 -20.13 1.85 -36.15
N ASP A 550 -20.11 3.08 -35.64
CA ASP A 550 -19.08 4.05 -35.98
C ASP A 550 -17.74 3.67 -35.36
N VAL A 551 -17.74 3.17 -34.12
CA VAL A 551 -16.55 2.61 -33.46
C VAL A 551 -16.06 1.37 -34.22
N LEU A 552 -16.95 0.46 -34.61
CA LEU A 552 -16.58 -0.76 -35.35
C LEU A 552 -15.98 -0.45 -36.72
N ARG A 553 -16.52 0.54 -37.46
CA ARG A 553 -15.93 0.99 -38.72
C ARG A 553 -14.52 1.53 -38.52
N VAL A 554 -14.29 2.31 -37.45
CA VAL A 554 -12.94 2.79 -37.12
C VAL A 554 -12.00 1.62 -36.85
N MET A 555 -12.42 0.58 -36.10
CA MET A 555 -11.59 -0.60 -35.85
C MET A 555 -11.20 -1.32 -37.15
N ASP A 556 -12.16 -1.54 -38.04
CA ASP A 556 -11.91 -2.18 -39.34
C ASP A 556 -10.99 -1.34 -40.23
N GLU A 557 -11.21 -0.02 -40.30
CA GLU A 557 -10.34 0.92 -41.02
C GLU A 557 -8.91 0.95 -40.47
N GLN A 558 -8.74 0.78 -39.16
CA GLN A 558 -7.43 0.63 -38.54
C GLN A 558 -6.84 -0.78 -38.75
N GLY A 559 -7.59 -1.71 -39.34
CA GLY A 559 -7.14 -3.07 -39.64
C GLY A 559 -7.14 -4.01 -38.44
N LEU A 560 -7.91 -3.71 -37.39
CA LEU A 560 -8.08 -4.61 -36.24
C LEU A 560 -9.06 -5.73 -36.59
N SER A 561 -8.86 -6.90 -36.01
CA SER A 561 -9.80 -8.02 -36.08
C SER A 561 -10.88 -7.89 -34.99
N PHE A 562 -11.87 -8.77 -34.97
CA PHE A 562 -12.98 -8.73 -34.00
C PHE A 562 -13.04 -10.00 -33.16
N GLU A 563 -13.05 -9.83 -31.83
CA GLU A 563 -13.44 -10.90 -30.91
C GLU A 563 -14.93 -10.76 -30.59
N CYS A 564 -15.65 -11.87 -30.72
CA CYS A 564 -17.08 -11.98 -30.52
C CYS A 564 -17.36 -13.05 -29.45
N VAL A 565 -18.30 -12.81 -28.55
CA VAL A 565 -18.72 -13.75 -27.51
C VAL A 565 -20.12 -14.32 -27.72
N SER A 566 -20.87 -13.84 -28.73
CA SER A 566 -22.18 -14.39 -29.09
C SER A 566 -22.45 -14.44 -30.61
N PRO A 567 -23.42 -15.25 -31.08
CA PRO A 567 -23.83 -15.25 -32.48
C PRO A 567 -24.38 -13.89 -32.95
N GLY A 568 -24.97 -13.11 -32.05
CA GLY A 568 -25.45 -11.76 -32.35
C GLY A 568 -24.30 -10.80 -32.67
N GLU A 569 -23.18 -10.95 -31.97
CA GLU A 569 -21.97 -10.18 -32.24
C GLU A 569 -21.36 -10.53 -33.60
N ILE A 570 -21.24 -11.83 -33.94
CA ILE A 570 -20.79 -12.24 -35.27
C ILE A 570 -21.71 -11.66 -36.35
N ARG A 571 -23.04 -11.80 -36.21
CA ARG A 571 -24.01 -11.25 -37.17
C ARG A 571 -23.81 -9.75 -37.38
N ARG A 572 -23.60 -9.00 -36.30
CA ARG A 572 -23.34 -7.55 -36.36
C ARG A 572 -22.10 -7.23 -37.18
N VAL A 573 -20.99 -7.96 -36.97
CA VAL A 573 -19.76 -7.79 -37.75
C VAL A 573 -20.00 -8.12 -39.22
N LEU A 574 -20.70 -9.22 -39.53
CA LEU A 574 -20.97 -9.62 -40.91
C LEU A 574 -21.96 -8.69 -41.63
N GLU A 575 -22.92 -8.12 -40.92
CA GLU A 575 -23.85 -7.12 -41.47
C GLU A 575 -23.13 -5.81 -41.84
N LEU A 576 -22.20 -5.36 -40.99
CA LEU A 576 -21.42 -4.15 -41.24
C LEU A 576 -20.31 -4.37 -42.28
N PHE A 577 -19.73 -5.57 -42.30
CA PHE A 577 -18.60 -5.93 -43.15
C PHE A 577 -18.83 -7.28 -43.85
N PRO A 578 -19.71 -7.36 -44.88
CA PRO A 578 -20.05 -8.62 -45.53
C PRO A 578 -18.85 -9.40 -46.09
N GLU A 579 -17.86 -8.65 -46.58
CA GLU A 579 -16.63 -9.16 -47.22
C GLU A 579 -15.46 -9.38 -46.25
N ILE A 580 -15.68 -9.25 -44.92
CA ILE A 580 -14.60 -9.47 -43.96
C ILE A 580 -14.11 -10.92 -44.02
N ALA A 581 -12.78 -11.08 -44.08
CA ALA A 581 -12.15 -12.38 -44.02
C ALA A 581 -12.50 -13.07 -42.69
N ARG A 582 -12.92 -14.33 -42.75
CA ARG A 582 -13.44 -15.06 -41.57
C ARG A 582 -12.37 -15.30 -40.51
N ASP A 583 -11.09 -15.31 -40.89
CA ASP A 583 -9.95 -15.41 -39.98
C ASP A 583 -9.67 -14.12 -39.18
N ARG A 584 -10.35 -13.02 -39.51
CA ARG A 584 -10.40 -11.78 -38.70
C ARG A 584 -11.49 -11.80 -37.64
N ILE A 585 -12.21 -12.91 -37.47
CA ILE A 585 -13.22 -13.07 -36.44
C ILE A 585 -12.82 -14.22 -35.52
N LEU A 586 -12.68 -13.92 -34.23
CA LEU A 586 -12.44 -14.89 -33.17
C LEU A 586 -13.70 -15.01 -32.32
N TYR A 587 -14.22 -16.22 -32.18
CA TYR A 587 -15.44 -16.50 -31.44
C TYR A 587 -15.11 -17.22 -30.13
N THR A 588 -15.34 -16.55 -29.00
CA THR A 588 -14.99 -17.04 -27.66
C THR A 588 -16.24 -17.13 -26.76
N PRO A 589 -17.16 -18.07 -27.05
CA PRO A 589 -18.36 -18.27 -26.24
C PRO A 589 -18.01 -18.88 -24.87
N ASN A 590 -18.73 -18.46 -23.82
CA ASN A 590 -18.67 -19.08 -22.50
C ASN A 590 -20.03 -19.65 -22.07
N PHE A 591 -20.06 -20.92 -21.64
CA PHE A 591 -21.29 -21.64 -21.23
C PHE A 591 -22.43 -21.53 -22.27
N ALA A 592 -22.07 -21.47 -23.55
CA ALA A 592 -23.03 -21.29 -24.63
C ALA A 592 -23.75 -22.60 -24.99
N PRO A 593 -24.99 -22.54 -25.50
CA PRO A 593 -25.69 -23.73 -25.98
C PRO A 593 -25.01 -24.32 -27.23
N ARG A 594 -25.25 -25.61 -27.49
CA ARG A 594 -24.74 -26.32 -28.68
C ARG A 594 -24.94 -25.55 -30.00
N SER A 595 -26.10 -24.92 -30.15
CA SER A 595 -26.48 -24.13 -31.34
C SER A 595 -25.52 -22.97 -31.63
N ASP A 596 -24.90 -22.40 -30.59
CA ASP A 596 -23.98 -21.27 -30.74
C ASP A 596 -22.64 -21.73 -31.32
N TYR A 597 -22.15 -22.90 -30.90
CA TYR A 597 -20.98 -23.53 -31.49
C TYR A 597 -21.23 -23.97 -32.94
N GLU A 598 -22.39 -24.58 -33.21
CA GLU A 598 -22.81 -24.94 -34.58
C GLU A 598 -22.84 -23.71 -35.49
N PHE A 599 -23.40 -22.60 -35.00
CA PHE A 599 -23.43 -21.33 -35.73
C PHE A 599 -22.02 -20.82 -36.02
N GLY A 600 -21.14 -20.70 -35.01
CA GLY A 600 -19.78 -20.20 -35.19
C GLY A 600 -18.98 -21.03 -36.19
N LEU A 601 -19.03 -22.37 -36.06
CA LEU A 601 -18.37 -23.29 -36.99
C LEU A 601 -18.93 -23.18 -38.42
N ALA A 602 -20.24 -22.98 -38.57
CA ALA A 602 -20.86 -22.79 -39.89
C ALA A 602 -20.45 -21.48 -40.57
N GLN A 603 -20.13 -20.42 -39.80
CA GLN A 603 -19.59 -19.17 -40.35
C GLN A 603 -18.12 -19.26 -40.76
N GLY A 604 -17.41 -20.32 -40.37
CA GLY A 604 -16.00 -20.52 -40.68
C GLY A 604 -15.06 -19.59 -39.95
N VAL A 605 -15.46 -19.07 -38.77
CA VAL A 605 -14.64 -18.22 -37.90
C VAL A 605 -13.79 -19.07 -36.95
N TRP A 606 -12.79 -18.49 -36.30
CA TRP A 606 -12.05 -19.19 -35.24
C TRP A 606 -12.96 -19.43 -34.03
N VAL A 607 -12.96 -20.64 -33.47
CA VAL A 607 -13.80 -20.98 -32.31
C VAL A 607 -12.93 -21.41 -31.14
N THR A 608 -13.08 -20.70 -30.02
CA THR A 608 -12.42 -20.99 -28.74
C THR A 608 -13.33 -21.79 -27.84
N LEU A 609 -12.80 -22.87 -27.28
CA LEU A 609 -13.48 -23.65 -26.25
C LEU A 609 -13.04 -23.19 -24.86
N ASP A 610 -14.00 -22.75 -24.07
CA ASP A 610 -13.79 -22.22 -22.72
C ASP A 610 -13.82 -23.32 -21.64
N ASN A 611 -14.38 -24.49 -21.94
CA ASN A 611 -14.41 -25.66 -21.05
C ASN A 611 -14.49 -26.97 -21.87
N LEU A 612 -14.42 -28.12 -21.18
CA LEU A 612 -14.42 -29.44 -21.82
C LEU A 612 -15.80 -30.00 -22.19
N HIS A 613 -16.90 -29.36 -21.78
CA HIS A 613 -18.26 -29.88 -22.02
C HIS A 613 -18.56 -30.09 -23.52
N PRO A 614 -18.26 -29.15 -24.44
CA PRO A 614 -18.49 -29.35 -25.87
C PRO A 614 -17.74 -30.56 -26.44
N LEU A 615 -16.51 -30.81 -25.99
CA LEU A 615 -15.72 -31.96 -26.45
C LEU A 615 -16.24 -33.29 -25.89
N ARG A 616 -16.68 -33.31 -24.62
CA ARG A 616 -17.25 -34.50 -23.98
C ARG A 616 -18.59 -34.92 -24.61
N HIS A 617 -19.44 -33.95 -24.91
CA HIS A 617 -20.84 -34.23 -25.25
C HIS A 617 -21.21 -34.02 -26.72
N TRP A 618 -20.48 -33.16 -27.45
CA TRP A 618 -20.72 -32.87 -28.87
C TRP A 618 -19.47 -33.07 -29.75
N PRO A 619 -18.69 -34.16 -29.58
CA PRO A 619 -17.42 -34.36 -30.28
C PRO A 619 -17.53 -34.35 -31.81
N GLU A 620 -18.69 -34.72 -32.35
CA GLU A 620 -18.98 -34.71 -33.79
C GLU A 620 -18.89 -33.32 -34.42
N LEU A 621 -19.14 -32.24 -33.65
CA LEU A 621 -19.04 -30.87 -34.14
C LEU A 621 -17.61 -30.47 -34.47
N PHE A 622 -16.64 -31.03 -33.73
CA PHE A 622 -15.24 -30.63 -33.78
C PHE A 622 -14.37 -31.58 -34.62
N ARG A 623 -14.96 -32.65 -35.18
CA ARG A 623 -14.22 -33.65 -35.95
C ARG A 623 -13.52 -33.05 -37.16
N GLY A 624 -12.20 -33.18 -37.21
CA GLY A 624 -11.35 -32.65 -38.29
C GLY A 624 -11.30 -31.12 -38.34
N ARG A 625 -11.72 -30.43 -37.26
CA ARG A 625 -11.73 -28.97 -37.17
C ARG A 625 -10.51 -28.45 -36.44
N GLU A 626 -10.12 -27.23 -36.77
CA GLU A 626 -9.16 -26.46 -36.01
C GLU A 626 -9.88 -25.64 -34.93
N ILE A 627 -9.38 -25.69 -33.69
CA ILE A 627 -10.00 -25.04 -32.54
C ILE A 627 -8.96 -24.32 -31.67
N PHE A 628 -9.43 -23.36 -30.88
CA PHE A 628 -8.67 -22.75 -29.80
C PHE A 628 -9.12 -23.33 -28.47
N LEU A 629 -8.20 -23.41 -27.50
CA LEU A 629 -8.53 -23.70 -26.10
C LEU A 629 -8.24 -22.47 -25.26
N ARG A 630 -9.19 -22.07 -24.42
CA ARG A 630 -8.92 -21.10 -23.36
C ARG A 630 -8.49 -21.85 -22.11
N VAL A 631 -7.37 -21.46 -21.53
CA VAL A 631 -6.80 -22.06 -20.33
C VAL A 631 -6.95 -21.11 -19.15
N ASP A 632 -7.35 -21.66 -18.00
CA ASP A 632 -7.23 -21.00 -16.70
C ASP A 632 -5.89 -21.38 -16.07
N THR A 633 -4.98 -20.42 -15.99
CA THR A 633 -3.64 -20.63 -15.42
C THR A 633 -3.62 -20.60 -13.89
N GLY A 634 -4.78 -20.38 -13.25
CA GLY A 634 -4.95 -20.37 -11.80
C GLY A 634 -4.60 -19.05 -11.11
N GLN A 635 -4.10 -18.06 -11.84
CA GLN A 635 -3.72 -16.73 -11.34
C GLN A 635 -4.59 -15.64 -12.00
N GLY A 636 -5.56 -15.09 -11.26
CA GLY A 636 -6.42 -13.99 -11.72
C GLY A 636 -5.89 -12.61 -11.33
N HIS A 637 -5.85 -11.66 -12.27
CA HIS A 637 -5.45 -10.27 -12.06
C HIS A 637 -6.60 -9.31 -12.39
N GLY A 638 -7.04 -8.48 -11.43
CA GLY A 638 -8.10 -7.49 -11.65
C GLY A 638 -8.50 -6.76 -10.37
N HIS A 639 -9.06 -5.54 -10.52
CA HIS A 639 -9.41 -4.66 -9.40
C HIS A 639 -10.65 -5.11 -8.58
N HIS A 640 -11.45 -6.06 -9.10
CA HIS A 640 -12.65 -6.62 -8.47
C HIS A 640 -12.85 -8.09 -8.88
N GLU A 641 -13.58 -8.87 -8.07
CA GLU A 641 -13.98 -10.26 -8.36
C GLU A 641 -14.65 -10.42 -9.74
N HIS A 642 -15.58 -9.52 -10.11
CA HIS A 642 -16.29 -9.56 -11.39
C HIS A 642 -15.45 -9.26 -12.65
N VAL A 643 -14.19 -8.83 -12.49
CA VAL A 643 -13.26 -8.56 -13.60
C VAL A 643 -12.03 -9.49 -13.59
N ARG A 644 -12.02 -10.50 -12.72
CA ARG A 644 -11.01 -11.57 -12.68
C ARG A 644 -11.54 -12.78 -13.42
N THR A 645 -10.75 -13.29 -14.36
CA THR A 645 -11.19 -14.37 -15.25
C THR A 645 -10.30 -15.61 -15.19
N ALA A 646 -9.51 -15.76 -14.12
CA ALA A 646 -8.68 -16.93 -13.81
C ALA A 646 -8.70 -17.21 -12.29
N GLY A 647 -8.51 -18.47 -11.87
CA GLY A 647 -8.54 -18.94 -10.47
C GLY A 647 -9.77 -19.76 -10.09
N THR A 648 -9.78 -20.37 -8.90
CA THR A 648 -10.79 -21.37 -8.45
C THR A 648 -12.25 -20.88 -8.42
N HIS A 649 -12.47 -19.56 -8.39
CA HIS A 649 -13.80 -18.94 -8.43
C HIS A 649 -14.14 -18.34 -9.81
N SER A 650 -13.24 -18.48 -10.80
CA SER A 650 -13.49 -18.12 -12.19
C SER A 650 -14.29 -19.21 -12.87
N LYS A 651 -15.34 -18.81 -13.61
CA LYS A 651 -16.09 -19.70 -14.50
C LYS A 651 -15.48 -19.84 -15.89
N PHE A 652 -14.28 -19.29 -16.11
CA PHE A 652 -13.70 -19.12 -17.43
C PHE A 652 -12.44 -19.97 -17.59
N GLY A 653 -12.33 -20.63 -18.74
CA GLY A 653 -11.13 -21.38 -19.13
C GLY A 653 -11.07 -22.80 -18.56
N ILE A 654 -10.34 -23.67 -19.26
CA ILE A 654 -10.05 -25.03 -18.86
C ILE A 654 -8.92 -24.98 -17.82
N PRO A 655 -9.11 -25.49 -16.60
CA PRO A 655 -8.05 -25.51 -15.59
C PRO A 655 -6.85 -26.32 -16.06
N VAL A 656 -5.63 -25.90 -15.69
CA VAL A 656 -4.38 -26.60 -16.07
C VAL A 656 -4.41 -28.10 -15.74
N PHE A 657 -5.03 -28.50 -14.63
CA PHE A 657 -5.13 -29.91 -14.24
C PHE A 657 -6.06 -30.75 -15.14
N GLU A 658 -6.96 -30.13 -15.91
CA GLU A 658 -7.83 -30.82 -16.87
C GLU A 658 -7.19 -30.95 -18.27
N LEU A 659 -6.00 -30.37 -18.50
CA LEU A 659 -5.38 -30.36 -19.84
C LEU A 659 -5.05 -31.76 -20.38
N GLU A 660 -4.76 -32.73 -19.50
CA GLU A 660 -4.56 -34.11 -19.92
C GLU A 660 -5.84 -34.72 -20.51
N GLU A 661 -6.98 -34.46 -19.89
CA GLU A 661 -8.27 -34.88 -20.42
C GLU A 661 -8.61 -34.13 -21.71
N ALA A 662 -8.31 -32.83 -21.78
CA ALA A 662 -8.49 -32.02 -22.98
C ALA A 662 -7.78 -32.66 -24.19
N ARG A 663 -6.52 -33.07 -24.02
CA ARG A 663 -5.75 -33.77 -25.06
C ARG A 663 -6.43 -35.07 -25.50
N ALA A 664 -6.86 -35.89 -24.55
CA ALA A 664 -7.50 -37.16 -24.85
C ALA A 664 -8.79 -36.97 -25.66
N LEU A 665 -9.61 -35.99 -25.30
CA LEU A 665 -10.86 -35.67 -26.00
C LEU A 665 -10.61 -35.10 -27.39
N VAL A 666 -9.67 -34.15 -27.54
CA VAL A 666 -9.27 -33.59 -28.83
C VAL A 666 -8.78 -34.68 -29.78
N ALA A 667 -7.91 -35.58 -29.29
CA ALA A 667 -7.41 -36.70 -30.07
C ALA A 667 -8.53 -37.67 -30.47
N ALA A 668 -9.46 -37.97 -29.55
CA ALA A 668 -10.59 -38.88 -29.82
C ALA A 668 -11.56 -38.34 -30.88
N CYS A 669 -11.80 -37.04 -30.93
CA CYS A 669 -12.65 -36.44 -31.97
C CYS A 669 -11.88 -36.14 -33.28
N GLY A 670 -10.54 -36.16 -33.25
CA GLY A 670 -9.69 -35.80 -34.40
C GLY A 670 -9.69 -34.31 -34.70
N ALA A 671 -9.83 -33.46 -33.68
CA ALA A 671 -9.67 -32.01 -33.80
C ALA A 671 -8.18 -31.62 -33.68
N THR A 672 -7.82 -30.43 -34.15
CA THR A 672 -6.47 -29.87 -34.00
C THR A 672 -6.55 -28.59 -33.18
N VAL A 673 -5.82 -28.53 -32.07
CA VAL A 673 -5.66 -27.29 -31.30
C VAL A 673 -4.61 -26.42 -32.00
N VAL A 674 -5.05 -25.28 -32.51
CA VAL A 674 -4.19 -24.34 -33.27
C VAL A 674 -3.90 -23.06 -32.50
N GLY A 675 -4.61 -22.80 -31.41
CA GLY A 675 -4.33 -21.67 -30.53
C GLY A 675 -4.64 -21.93 -29.06
N LEU A 676 -3.86 -21.30 -28.19
CA LEU A 676 -4.09 -21.25 -26.76
C LEU A 676 -4.38 -19.81 -26.35
N HIS A 677 -5.43 -19.63 -25.55
CA HIS A 677 -5.86 -18.34 -25.03
C HIS A 677 -5.80 -18.34 -23.51
N ALA A 678 -5.28 -17.29 -22.90
CA ALA A 678 -5.46 -17.02 -21.48
C ALA A 678 -5.82 -15.55 -21.26
N HIS A 679 -6.66 -15.30 -20.26
CA HIS A 679 -7.08 -13.95 -19.89
C HIS A 679 -7.13 -13.84 -18.37
N THR A 680 -6.28 -13.00 -17.80
CA THR A 680 -6.12 -12.88 -16.34
C THR A 680 -7.13 -11.90 -15.71
N GLY A 681 -7.60 -10.91 -16.49
CA GLY A 681 -8.72 -10.03 -16.11
C GLY A 681 -8.67 -8.65 -16.79
N SER A 682 -9.33 -7.64 -16.21
CA SER A 682 -9.49 -6.30 -16.80
C SER A 682 -8.95 -5.15 -15.94
N GLY A 683 -8.42 -4.10 -16.59
CA GLY A 683 -7.93 -2.88 -15.94
C GLY A 683 -6.47 -2.94 -15.49
N ILE A 684 -5.67 -3.86 -16.03
CA ILE A 684 -4.30 -4.14 -15.58
C ILE A 684 -3.35 -3.03 -16.06
N LEU A 685 -2.68 -2.38 -15.12
CA LEU A 685 -1.68 -1.32 -15.38
C LEU A 685 -0.23 -1.81 -15.21
N THR A 686 -0.02 -3.09 -14.87
CA THR A 686 1.30 -3.70 -14.67
C THR A 686 1.76 -4.38 -15.97
N PRO A 687 2.84 -3.92 -16.63
CA PRO A 687 3.30 -4.49 -17.90
C PRO A 687 3.71 -5.97 -17.84
N GLN A 688 4.19 -6.44 -16.69
CA GLN A 688 4.69 -7.81 -16.53
C GLN A 688 3.63 -8.89 -16.74
N ASN A 689 2.34 -8.56 -16.58
CA ASN A 689 1.23 -9.53 -16.70
C ASN A 689 1.26 -10.33 -18.01
N TRP A 690 1.45 -9.67 -19.17
CA TRP A 690 1.44 -10.37 -20.46
C TRP A 690 2.69 -11.22 -20.69
N GLN A 691 3.81 -10.88 -20.05
CA GLN A 691 5.01 -11.71 -20.06
C GLN A 691 4.78 -13.00 -19.27
N ASP A 692 4.17 -12.90 -18.10
CA ASP A 692 3.88 -14.06 -17.24
C ASP A 692 2.86 -15.00 -17.88
N VAL A 693 1.75 -14.44 -18.39
CA VAL A 693 0.75 -15.21 -19.16
C VAL A 693 1.39 -15.89 -20.38
N GLY A 694 2.24 -15.17 -21.11
CA GLY A 694 2.96 -15.74 -22.24
C GLY A 694 3.83 -16.93 -21.85
N ARG A 695 4.56 -16.85 -20.73
CA ARG A 695 5.40 -17.96 -20.23
C ARG A 695 4.57 -19.19 -19.86
N GLU A 696 3.43 -18.99 -19.21
CA GLU A 696 2.51 -20.06 -18.83
C GLU A 696 1.95 -20.77 -20.06
N LEU A 697 1.47 -20.01 -21.05
CA LEU A 697 0.96 -20.56 -22.30
C LEU A 697 2.06 -21.28 -23.10
N VAL A 698 3.30 -20.79 -23.08
CA VAL A 698 4.44 -21.46 -23.73
C VAL A 698 4.79 -22.79 -23.05
N ALA A 699 4.63 -22.90 -21.73
CA ALA A 699 4.81 -24.17 -21.04
C ALA A 699 3.76 -25.20 -21.49
N ILE A 700 2.50 -24.77 -21.66
CA ILE A 700 1.40 -25.60 -22.14
C ILE A 700 1.52 -25.91 -23.64
N ALA A 701 2.11 -25.01 -24.44
CA ALA A 701 2.24 -25.17 -25.88
C ALA A 701 2.97 -26.46 -26.29
N GLN A 702 3.86 -26.98 -25.45
CA GLN A 702 4.60 -28.23 -25.69
C GLN A 702 3.69 -29.45 -25.85
N ASP A 703 2.48 -29.37 -25.29
CA ASP A 703 1.49 -30.44 -25.29
C ASP A 703 0.62 -30.47 -26.57
N PHE A 704 0.71 -29.45 -27.42
CA PHE A 704 -0.13 -29.27 -28.61
C PHE A 704 0.71 -29.01 -29.87
N PRO A 705 1.08 -30.05 -30.64
CA PRO A 705 2.02 -29.92 -31.76
C PRO A 705 1.45 -29.15 -32.97
N GLY A 706 0.13 -28.96 -33.06
CA GLY A 706 -0.54 -28.19 -34.12
C GLY A 706 -0.63 -26.69 -33.85
N LEU A 707 -0.05 -26.21 -32.75
CA LEU A 707 -0.20 -24.84 -32.29
C LEU A 707 0.46 -23.83 -33.23
N ARG A 708 -0.26 -22.76 -33.54
CA ARG A 708 0.18 -21.63 -34.36
C ARG A 708 0.05 -20.29 -33.66
N PHE A 709 -0.83 -20.21 -32.67
CA PHE A 709 -1.26 -18.94 -32.08
C PHE A 709 -1.21 -18.97 -30.55
N LEU A 710 -0.70 -17.91 -29.95
CA LEU A 710 -0.83 -17.61 -28.53
C LEU A 710 -1.64 -16.33 -28.38
N ASP A 711 -2.83 -16.45 -27.81
CA ASP A 711 -3.64 -15.31 -27.45
C ASP A 711 -3.43 -14.99 -25.97
N LEU A 712 -2.75 -13.86 -25.70
CA LEU A 712 -2.48 -13.42 -24.32
C LEU A 712 -3.68 -12.68 -23.71
N GLY A 713 -4.82 -12.66 -24.41
CA GLY A 713 -6.06 -12.05 -24.02
C GLY A 713 -5.99 -10.53 -24.02
N GLY A 714 -7.00 -9.91 -23.41
CA GLY A 714 -7.08 -8.47 -23.25
C GLY A 714 -6.56 -7.98 -21.90
N GLY A 715 -7.28 -7.01 -21.34
CA GLY A 715 -7.13 -6.61 -19.95
C GLY A 715 -6.35 -5.33 -19.71
N LEU A 716 -5.78 -4.75 -20.78
CA LEU A 716 -5.01 -3.52 -20.72
C LEU A 716 -5.85 -2.41 -20.06
N GLY A 717 -5.31 -1.83 -19.00
CA GLY A 717 -5.94 -0.76 -18.23
C GLY A 717 -5.75 0.61 -18.87
N VAL A 718 -6.65 1.53 -18.51
CA VAL A 718 -6.54 2.97 -18.78
C VAL A 718 -6.62 3.72 -17.45
N PRO A 719 -6.04 4.92 -17.33
CA PRO A 719 -6.20 5.75 -16.14
C PRO A 719 -7.69 6.02 -15.84
N GLU A 720 -8.14 5.68 -14.64
CA GLU A 720 -9.52 5.91 -14.19
C GLU A 720 -9.66 7.15 -13.30
N LYS A 721 -8.56 7.55 -12.66
CA LYS A 721 -8.50 8.69 -11.73
C LYS A 721 -7.39 9.64 -12.17
N SER A 722 -7.60 10.93 -11.90
CA SER A 722 -6.55 11.94 -12.04
C SER A 722 -5.31 11.52 -11.22
N GLY A 723 -4.13 11.64 -11.82
CA GLY A 723 -2.85 11.21 -11.24
C GLY A 723 -2.46 9.74 -11.44
N GLN A 724 -3.33 8.88 -11.97
CA GLN A 724 -2.92 7.52 -12.35
C GLN A 724 -2.02 7.52 -13.58
N HIS A 725 -0.93 6.76 -13.53
CA HIS A 725 -0.04 6.56 -14.67
C HIS A 725 -0.67 5.63 -15.70
N PRO A 726 -0.60 5.95 -17.01
CA PRO A 726 -1.05 5.04 -18.06
C PRO A 726 -0.15 3.80 -18.13
N LEU A 727 -0.70 2.71 -18.64
CA LEU A 727 0.06 1.47 -18.91
C LEU A 727 1.25 1.76 -19.84
N ASP A 728 2.43 1.32 -19.43
CA ASP A 728 3.65 1.44 -20.25
C ASP A 728 3.64 0.42 -21.39
N MET A 729 3.15 0.85 -22.55
CA MET A 729 3.05 0.02 -23.75
C MET A 729 4.42 -0.44 -24.28
N GLN A 730 5.50 0.31 -24.02
CA GLN A 730 6.83 -0.12 -24.45
C GLN A 730 7.33 -1.28 -23.59
N ALA A 731 7.08 -1.22 -22.29
CA ALA A 731 7.38 -2.33 -21.38
C ALA A 731 6.53 -3.57 -21.70
N VAL A 732 5.25 -3.40 -22.08
CA VAL A 732 4.41 -4.50 -22.56
C VAL A 732 5.01 -5.14 -23.81
N ASP A 733 5.39 -4.34 -24.81
CA ASP A 733 5.99 -4.87 -26.05
C ASP A 733 7.29 -5.62 -25.76
N ALA A 734 8.14 -5.09 -24.88
CA ALA A 734 9.40 -5.72 -24.50
C ALA A 734 9.19 -7.07 -23.81
N GLY A 735 8.21 -7.17 -22.92
CA GLY A 735 7.85 -8.44 -22.27
C GLY A 735 7.35 -9.48 -23.26
N ILE A 736 6.52 -9.07 -24.22
CA ILE A 736 6.01 -9.94 -25.30
C ILE A 736 7.14 -10.32 -26.28
N ALA A 737 8.10 -9.42 -26.54
CA ALA A 737 9.24 -9.67 -27.41
C ALA A 737 10.09 -10.85 -26.94
N GLU A 738 10.24 -11.03 -25.62
CA GLU A 738 10.94 -12.18 -25.04
C GLU A 738 10.23 -13.50 -25.34
N ILE A 739 8.89 -13.52 -25.24
CA ILE A 739 8.07 -14.69 -25.58
C ILE A 739 8.24 -15.03 -27.05
N ARG A 740 8.18 -14.02 -27.92
CA ARG A 740 8.37 -14.20 -29.37
C ARG A 740 9.77 -14.70 -29.71
N ALA A 741 10.80 -14.21 -29.02
CA ALA A 741 12.17 -14.68 -29.21
C ALA A 741 12.33 -16.16 -28.82
N ALA A 742 11.61 -16.61 -27.79
CA ALA A 742 11.60 -18.01 -27.37
C ALA A 742 10.77 -18.93 -28.28
N GLN A 743 9.72 -18.42 -28.92
CA GLN A 743 8.81 -19.18 -29.79
C GLN A 743 8.56 -18.44 -31.13
N PRO A 744 9.57 -18.30 -32.00
CA PRO A 744 9.47 -17.47 -33.22
C PRO A 744 8.46 -17.98 -34.26
N GLN A 745 8.03 -19.24 -34.15
CA GLN A 745 7.06 -19.88 -35.02
C GLN A 745 5.59 -19.61 -34.64
N LEU A 746 5.33 -19.10 -33.43
CA LEU A 746 3.99 -18.80 -32.95
C LEU A 746 3.66 -17.32 -33.18
N GLU A 747 2.47 -17.02 -33.68
CA GLU A 747 1.96 -15.65 -33.65
C GLU A 747 1.37 -15.34 -32.28
N ILE A 748 1.59 -14.12 -31.81
CA ILE A 748 1.08 -13.60 -30.55
C ILE A 748 -0.06 -12.62 -30.85
N TRP A 749 -1.20 -12.89 -30.23
CA TRP A 749 -2.43 -12.12 -30.36
C TRP A 749 -2.81 -11.44 -29.04
N LEU A 750 -3.56 -10.35 -29.12
CA LEU A 750 -4.16 -9.66 -27.98
C LEU A 750 -5.63 -9.32 -28.26
N GLU A 751 -6.45 -9.32 -27.20
CA GLU A 751 -7.89 -9.02 -27.26
C GLU A 751 -8.32 -7.74 -26.47
N PRO A 752 -7.68 -6.56 -26.63
CA PRO A 752 -7.98 -5.39 -25.82
C PRO A 752 -9.31 -4.72 -26.22
N GLY A 753 -10.40 -5.04 -25.54
CA GLY A 753 -11.66 -4.30 -25.73
C GLY A 753 -11.65 -2.93 -25.04
N ARG A 754 -11.58 -2.94 -23.71
CA ARG A 754 -11.73 -1.75 -22.87
C ARG A 754 -10.72 -0.64 -23.19
N TYR A 755 -9.44 -0.99 -23.34
CA TYR A 755 -8.36 -0.03 -23.62
C TYR A 755 -8.63 0.85 -24.84
N LEU A 756 -9.26 0.28 -25.86
CA LEU A 756 -9.50 0.94 -27.14
C LEU A 756 -10.57 2.03 -27.08
N VAL A 757 -11.53 1.91 -26.17
CA VAL A 757 -12.76 2.71 -26.21
C VAL A 757 -13.10 3.42 -24.91
N ALA A 758 -12.53 3.02 -23.77
CA ALA A 758 -12.87 3.58 -22.46
C ALA A 758 -12.67 5.10 -22.41
N GLU A 759 -11.45 5.59 -22.64
CA GLU A 759 -11.11 7.03 -22.61
C GLU A 759 -11.74 7.82 -23.78
N ALA A 760 -12.12 7.14 -24.85
CA ALA A 760 -12.69 7.75 -26.05
C ALA A 760 -14.19 8.07 -25.91
N GLY A 761 -14.85 7.59 -24.84
CA GLY A 761 -16.29 7.79 -24.64
C GLY A 761 -16.64 8.44 -23.31
N VAL A 762 -17.61 9.34 -23.34
CA VAL A 762 -18.21 9.97 -22.16
C VAL A 762 -19.73 9.78 -22.16
N LEU A 763 -20.34 9.79 -20.98
CA LEU A 763 -21.78 9.94 -20.83
C LEU A 763 -22.08 11.38 -20.40
N LEU A 764 -22.86 12.08 -21.20
CA LEU A 764 -23.43 13.37 -20.86
C LEU A 764 -24.72 13.16 -20.08
N ALA A 765 -24.90 13.93 -19.01
CA ALA A 765 -26.12 13.91 -18.21
C ALA A 765 -26.46 15.32 -17.72
N THR A 766 -27.63 15.83 -18.07
CA THR A 766 -28.10 17.15 -17.67
C THR A 766 -28.63 17.11 -16.24
N VAL A 767 -28.26 18.08 -15.42
CA VAL A 767 -28.76 18.26 -14.05
C VAL A 767 -30.24 18.63 -14.13
N THR A 768 -31.07 17.85 -13.44
CA THR A 768 -32.53 18.07 -13.37
C THR A 768 -32.94 18.77 -12.09
N GLN A 769 -32.27 18.48 -10.97
CA GLN A 769 -32.61 19.06 -9.67
C GLN A 769 -31.47 18.90 -8.67
N VAL A 770 -31.42 19.80 -7.68
CA VAL A 770 -30.48 19.72 -6.55
C VAL A 770 -31.28 19.65 -5.25
N LYS A 771 -30.90 18.76 -4.34
CA LYS A 771 -31.62 18.51 -3.09
C LYS A 771 -30.67 18.30 -1.91
N GLY A 772 -30.87 19.05 -0.83
CA GLY A 772 -30.20 18.81 0.46
C GLY A 772 -31.00 17.86 1.36
N LYS A 773 -30.30 17.03 2.14
CA LYS A 773 -30.86 16.22 3.23
C LYS A 773 -29.88 16.15 4.40
N GLY A 774 -30.04 17.04 5.37
CA GLY A 774 -29.09 17.18 6.47
C GLY A 774 -27.76 17.73 5.97
N GLN A 775 -26.66 17.00 6.21
CA GLN A 775 -25.33 17.35 5.70
C GLN A 775 -25.08 16.86 4.26
N MET A 776 -25.96 16.03 3.71
CA MET A 776 -25.81 15.48 2.36
C MET A 776 -26.42 16.39 1.30
N MET A 777 -25.73 16.52 0.18
CA MET A 777 -26.22 17.22 -1.02
C MET A 777 -26.31 16.24 -2.19
N TYR A 778 -27.45 16.25 -2.88
CA TYR A 778 -27.73 15.40 -4.04
C TYR A 778 -27.90 16.24 -5.29
N VAL A 779 -27.28 15.81 -6.39
CA VAL A 779 -27.48 16.34 -7.74
C VAL A 779 -28.16 15.25 -8.55
N GLY A 780 -29.44 15.46 -8.85
CA GLY A 780 -30.21 14.59 -9.74
C GLY A 780 -29.90 14.91 -11.19
N VAL A 781 -29.71 13.88 -12.01
CA VAL A 781 -29.43 14.02 -13.45
C VAL A 781 -30.46 13.29 -14.31
N SER A 782 -30.46 13.57 -15.61
CA SER A 782 -31.43 13.08 -16.60
C SER A 782 -31.38 11.57 -16.86
N THR A 783 -30.33 10.88 -16.44
CA THR A 783 -30.14 9.44 -16.63
C THR A 783 -29.48 8.80 -15.40
N GLY A 784 -29.59 7.48 -15.26
CA GLY A 784 -29.01 6.75 -14.14
C GLY A 784 -28.40 5.41 -14.55
N MET A 785 -28.53 4.44 -13.65
CA MET A 785 -28.11 3.06 -13.80
C MET A 785 -28.72 2.38 -15.04
N ASN A 786 -29.84 2.88 -15.57
CA ASN A 786 -30.42 2.40 -16.82
C ASN A 786 -29.48 2.64 -18.01
N SER A 787 -28.72 3.75 -18.02
CA SER A 787 -27.71 4.02 -19.05
C SER A 787 -26.33 3.52 -18.65
N LEU A 788 -25.93 3.69 -17.39
CA LEU A 788 -24.61 3.31 -16.89
C LEU A 788 -24.75 2.52 -15.59
N ILE A 789 -24.93 1.20 -15.71
CA ILE A 789 -25.19 0.32 -14.57
C ILE A 789 -23.95 0.04 -13.72
N ARG A 790 -22.75 0.25 -14.27
CA ARG A 790 -21.47 -0.20 -13.67
C ARG A 790 -21.21 0.31 -12.24
N PRO A 791 -21.47 1.60 -11.90
CA PRO A 791 -21.36 2.08 -10.52
C PRO A 791 -22.30 1.34 -9.57
N ALA A 792 -23.51 1.01 -10.00
CA ALA A 792 -24.50 0.30 -9.20
C ALA A 792 -24.24 -1.21 -9.10
N LEU A 793 -23.69 -1.81 -10.17
CA LEU A 793 -23.49 -3.25 -10.28
C LEU A 793 -22.26 -3.74 -9.51
N TYR A 794 -21.15 -3.00 -9.60
CA TYR A 794 -19.86 -3.41 -9.01
C TYR A 794 -18.99 -2.23 -8.58
N GLY A 795 -19.61 -1.08 -8.28
CA GLY A 795 -18.90 0.08 -7.70
C GLY A 795 -17.92 0.78 -8.65
N ALA A 796 -18.08 0.65 -9.96
CA ALA A 796 -17.16 1.25 -10.94
C ALA A 796 -16.98 2.76 -10.72
N PHE A 797 -15.72 3.20 -10.63
CA PHE A 797 -15.42 4.62 -10.55
C PHE A 797 -15.43 5.26 -11.94
N HIS A 798 -16.09 6.41 -12.01
CA HIS A 798 -15.97 7.34 -13.12
C HIS A 798 -15.70 8.73 -12.58
N GLU A 799 -14.79 9.46 -13.22
CA GLU A 799 -14.63 10.89 -13.01
C GLU A 799 -15.89 11.60 -13.50
N ILE A 800 -16.46 12.45 -12.65
CA ILE A 800 -17.67 13.22 -12.96
C ILE A 800 -17.33 14.68 -12.79
N VAL A 801 -17.59 15.48 -13.82
CA VAL A 801 -17.30 16.91 -13.83
C VAL A 801 -18.52 17.69 -14.31
N ASN A 802 -18.72 18.89 -13.78
CA ASN A 802 -19.69 19.82 -14.32
C ASN A 802 -19.05 20.55 -15.51
N LEU A 803 -19.34 20.08 -16.72
CA LEU A 803 -18.73 20.60 -17.94
C LEU A 803 -19.24 22.02 -18.26
N SER A 804 -20.50 22.33 -17.93
CA SER A 804 -21.05 23.69 -18.05
C SER A 804 -20.29 24.71 -17.20
N ARG A 805 -19.73 24.28 -16.07
CA ARG A 805 -18.99 25.12 -15.10
C ARG A 805 -17.51 24.75 -15.00
N TRP A 806 -16.94 24.23 -16.08
CA TRP A 806 -15.53 23.86 -16.10
C TRP A 806 -14.65 25.09 -15.85
N GLY A 807 -13.81 25.01 -14.82
CA GLY A 807 -12.91 26.07 -14.36
C GLY A 807 -13.39 26.82 -13.12
N ASP A 808 -14.64 26.63 -12.69
CA ASP A 808 -15.16 27.21 -11.45
C ASP A 808 -14.57 26.50 -10.21
N ASP A 809 -14.49 27.22 -9.09
CA ASP A 809 -14.01 26.66 -7.83
C ASP A 809 -14.93 25.54 -7.34
N THR A 810 -14.32 24.40 -7.00
CA THR A 810 -15.03 23.24 -6.48
C THR A 810 -15.12 23.32 -4.95
N ASP A 811 -16.29 23.69 -4.42
CA ASP A 811 -16.49 23.98 -2.99
C ASP A 811 -17.58 23.12 -2.33
N ARG A 812 -18.23 22.21 -3.08
CA ARG A 812 -19.32 21.36 -2.57
C ARG A 812 -19.10 19.89 -2.82
N VAL A 813 -19.23 19.10 -1.76
CA VAL A 813 -19.31 17.64 -1.83
C VAL A 813 -20.76 17.24 -2.12
N VAL A 814 -20.98 16.52 -3.22
CA VAL A 814 -22.31 16.11 -3.69
C VAL A 814 -22.36 14.65 -4.12
N THR A 815 -23.53 14.02 -4.04
CA THR A 815 -23.81 12.70 -4.59
C THR A 815 -24.64 12.83 -5.86
N ILE A 816 -24.16 12.28 -6.97
CA ILE A 816 -24.84 12.29 -8.27
C ILE A 816 -25.73 11.06 -8.38
N VAL A 817 -27.03 11.29 -8.56
CA VAL A 817 -28.05 10.24 -8.62
C VAL A 817 -28.84 10.33 -9.91
N GLY A 818 -29.22 9.17 -10.43
CA GLY A 818 -30.14 9.13 -11.55
C GLY A 818 -31.60 9.23 -11.09
N PRO A 819 -32.54 9.17 -12.05
CA PRO A 819 -33.95 9.32 -11.74
C PRO A 819 -34.67 7.97 -11.51
N ILE A 820 -33.99 6.82 -11.59
CA ILE A 820 -34.53 5.47 -11.45
C ILE A 820 -34.95 5.23 -9.98
N CYS A 821 -36.12 4.62 -9.79
CA CYS A 821 -36.63 4.24 -8.47
C CYS A 821 -35.94 2.98 -7.95
N GLU A 822 -34.63 3.06 -7.73
CA GLU A 822 -33.81 2.02 -7.13
C GLU A 822 -32.77 2.67 -6.22
N THR A 823 -32.50 2.07 -5.06
CA THR A 823 -31.57 2.61 -4.06
C THR A 823 -30.15 2.70 -4.62
N GLY A 824 -29.81 1.76 -5.51
CA GLY A 824 -28.53 1.71 -6.21
C GLY A 824 -28.37 2.71 -7.35
N ASP A 825 -29.37 3.56 -7.68
CA ASP A 825 -29.26 4.52 -8.78
C ASP A 825 -28.37 5.74 -8.45
N ARG A 826 -27.09 5.46 -8.29
CA ARG A 826 -26.05 6.40 -7.94
C ARG A 826 -24.91 6.28 -8.94
N LEU A 827 -24.62 7.37 -9.64
CA LEU A 827 -23.52 7.43 -10.61
C LEU A 827 -22.20 7.82 -9.94
N GLY A 828 -22.25 8.58 -8.84
CA GLY A 828 -21.07 8.90 -8.03
C GLY A 828 -21.42 9.42 -6.65
N ALA A 829 -20.70 8.95 -5.62
CA ALA A 829 -20.81 9.44 -4.24
C ALA A 829 -19.71 10.47 -3.94
N ASP A 830 -20.03 11.43 -3.08
CA ASP A 830 -19.11 12.37 -2.45
C ASP A 830 -18.12 13.04 -3.43
N ARG A 831 -18.66 13.50 -4.57
CA ARG A 831 -17.91 14.21 -5.60
C ARG A 831 -17.78 15.67 -5.21
N LEU A 832 -16.54 16.19 -5.24
CA LEU A 832 -16.30 17.62 -5.10
C LEU A 832 -16.57 18.28 -6.46
N LEU A 833 -17.61 19.12 -6.53
CA LEU A 833 -18.05 19.81 -7.74
C LEU A 833 -18.28 21.30 -7.43
N PRO A 834 -18.28 22.17 -8.45
CA PRO A 834 -18.78 23.53 -8.27
C PRO A 834 -20.29 23.47 -7.95
N THR A 835 -20.86 24.59 -7.53
CA THR A 835 -22.31 24.67 -7.30
C THR A 835 -23.07 24.37 -8.60
N CYS A 836 -23.74 23.21 -8.65
CA CYS A 836 -24.55 22.79 -9.80
C CYS A 836 -25.95 23.42 -9.77
N GLU A 837 -26.45 23.77 -10.95
CA GLU A 837 -27.81 24.27 -11.16
C GLU A 837 -28.56 23.41 -12.18
N GLU A 838 -29.90 23.49 -12.17
CA GLU A 838 -30.73 22.83 -13.19
C GLU A 838 -30.32 23.30 -14.59
N GLY A 839 -30.18 22.35 -15.51
CA GLY A 839 -29.73 22.60 -16.88
C GLY A 839 -28.21 22.49 -17.08
N ASP A 840 -27.40 22.46 -16.02
CA ASP A 840 -25.96 22.19 -16.17
C ASP A 840 -25.72 20.80 -16.80
N VAL A 841 -24.70 20.67 -17.65
CA VAL A 841 -24.32 19.40 -18.29
C VAL A 841 -23.14 18.80 -17.54
N LEU A 842 -23.35 17.61 -16.97
CA LEU A 842 -22.29 16.82 -16.38
C LEU A 842 -21.70 15.87 -17.42
N VAL A 843 -20.38 15.68 -17.35
CA VAL A 843 -19.65 14.62 -18.05
C VAL A 843 -19.32 13.53 -17.04
N ILE A 844 -19.68 12.29 -17.37
CA ILE A 844 -19.18 11.08 -16.72
C ILE A 844 -18.12 10.48 -17.66
N ALA A 845 -16.85 10.64 -17.32
CA ALA A 845 -15.72 10.26 -18.16
C ALA A 845 -15.48 8.74 -18.18
N ASN A 846 -14.65 8.26 -19.10
CA ASN A 846 -14.28 6.85 -19.24
C ASN A 846 -15.46 5.88 -19.41
N ALA A 847 -16.54 6.35 -20.04
CA ALA A 847 -17.80 5.63 -20.20
C ALA A 847 -17.91 4.93 -21.56
N GLY A 848 -16.88 4.99 -22.41
CA GLY A 848 -16.92 4.39 -23.75
C GLY A 848 -16.86 2.86 -23.77
N ALA A 849 -16.45 2.22 -22.68
CA ALA A 849 -16.46 0.77 -22.52
C ALA A 849 -17.51 0.32 -21.50
N TYR A 850 -18.27 -0.71 -21.84
CA TYR A 850 -19.27 -1.35 -20.97
C TYR A 850 -20.35 -0.40 -20.43
N GLY A 851 -20.51 0.78 -21.04
CA GLY A 851 -21.57 1.74 -20.74
C GLY A 851 -22.84 1.34 -21.47
N ARG A 852 -23.03 1.89 -22.68
CA ARG A 852 -24.21 1.64 -23.52
C ARG A 852 -24.53 0.15 -23.70
N VAL A 853 -23.53 -0.70 -23.95
CA VAL A 853 -23.73 -2.14 -24.19
C VAL A 853 -24.36 -2.88 -23.00
N MET A 854 -24.29 -2.33 -21.79
CA MET A 854 -24.93 -2.86 -20.58
C MET A 854 -26.18 -2.06 -20.16
N SER A 855 -26.62 -1.11 -20.97
CA SER A 855 -27.80 -0.30 -20.68
C SER A 855 -29.10 -1.11 -20.81
N SER A 856 -30.13 -0.68 -20.10
CA SER A 856 -31.44 -1.34 -20.07
C SER A 856 -32.56 -0.31 -20.08
N SER A 857 -33.77 -0.74 -20.45
CA SER A 857 -35.00 0.05 -20.29
C SER A 857 -35.68 -0.21 -18.94
N TYR A 858 -34.89 -0.44 -17.87
CA TYR A 858 -35.45 -0.63 -16.52
C TYR A 858 -36.29 0.58 -16.09
N ASN A 859 -37.42 0.35 -15.42
CA ASN A 859 -38.48 1.33 -15.18
C ASN A 859 -39.09 1.95 -16.45
N LEU A 860 -39.01 1.26 -17.60
CA LEU A 860 -39.48 1.73 -18.91
C LEU A 860 -38.89 3.10 -19.29
N ARG A 861 -37.63 3.33 -18.93
CA ARG A 861 -36.91 4.55 -19.27
C ARG A 861 -35.82 4.26 -20.27
N ASP A 862 -35.88 4.99 -21.38
CA ASP A 862 -34.90 4.84 -22.43
C ASP A 862 -33.50 5.20 -21.92
N PRO A 863 -32.50 4.39 -22.25
CA PRO A 863 -31.11 4.74 -22.00
C PRO A 863 -30.68 5.90 -22.92
N ALA A 864 -29.57 6.54 -22.55
CA ALA A 864 -28.97 7.64 -23.29
C ALA A 864 -28.70 7.24 -24.75
N VAL A 865 -28.93 8.18 -25.68
CA VAL A 865 -28.65 7.99 -27.10
C VAL A 865 -27.14 7.91 -27.35
N GLU A 866 -26.73 7.42 -28.52
CA GLU A 866 -25.32 7.38 -28.93
C GLU A 866 -25.04 8.40 -30.03
N VAL A 867 -23.91 9.09 -29.89
CA VAL A 867 -23.38 10.05 -30.88
C VAL A 867 -21.89 9.79 -31.04
N ALA A 868 -21.41 9.76 -32.29
CA ALA A 868 -19.99 9.70 -32.60
C ALA A 868 -19.54 11.03 -33.22
N ILE A 869 -18.37 11.53 -32.82
CA ILE A 869 -17.82 12.84 -33.21
C ILE A 869 -16.36 12.80 -33.60
#